data_AF-A0A150FYX4-F1
#
_entry.id   AF-A0A150FYX4-F1
#
_cell.length_a   1.000
_cell.length_b   1.000
_cell.length_c   1.000
_cell.angle_alpha   90.00
_cell.angle_beta   90.00
_cell.angle_gamma   90.00
#
_symmetry.space_group_name_H-M   'P 1'
#
loop_
_entity.id
_entity.type
_entity.pdbx_description
1 polymer ?
#
loop_
_entity_poly.entity_id
_entity_poly.type
_entity_poly.pdbx_seq_one_letter_code
_entity_poly.pdbx_strand_id
1 'polypeptide(L)'
;MTSSARVFPQLPPELTERIVCKLDRNEVAASFRQVNKAAAAQFSGPEHTIIRLSQPVPPHAFAAHWQAPGAMRGLTLSQRRQLICATATTGSVANLEVAVQAAGCLPSYRALQASASAGQLDTCRWLIEHGCLTHPHDRDSYIDGPAVRWADDIAFVAASGGHKHVCDYLKALQDKGWVMGCVIGAARGGHIALMEQMNQQRRPRRRHARSQGVSVSANEAHFTLWAVAHGCDLATLQHFWVSMRPRRGPVDSVHTIMEAAAGSPTEDWAAKVEWLLGELGGDPSNGVWLCTATEACSRPDALARLKWLRERGFPIDSSATVQLACTGNTQALQYVLAELGPAGDGRERVRAIDLEDAARCGHLAALQALHGAGWRLSNRCLVLAAAAGGQLQVLAWLMETLDGPVVQLGTDLFAAAARSGNVALLAWLRERGPAPPAWRNDAYEAAAESGCEEMMEALAQAEPAKPNLPSRTCQAEPAKPGVWGVCLRLLSFALGFSAQAVGQPAGVIGPTGHQTTGRAYVAACVNGDLAMARCLRRLGVPWGHGQAGSTKVFTEAAAKGAPLRMLRWLLEEGCPVDKAQAREAVESWAGRASNRAYRTVEAEVSQVLGLLGPAPAGPRAKKQRTVRKGRKSKRITTL
;
A
#
# COMPACT_ATOMS: atom_id res chain seq x y z
N MET A 1 -4.54 6.18 -56.98
CA MET A 1 -3.96 5.83 -55.67
C MET A 1 -4.82 4.74 -55.06
N THR A 2 -4.36 3.51 -55.20
CA THR A 2 -5.09 2.26 -55.02
C THR A 2 -5.37 1.96 -53.55
N SER A 3 -6.63 1.59 -53.29
CA SER A 3 -7.14 0.93 -52.10
C SER A 3 -6.13 -0.04 -51.49
N SER A 4 -5.58 0.30 -50.32
CA SER A 4 -4.88 -0.67 -49.47
C SER A 4 -5.89 -1.77 -49.14
N ALA A 5 -5.70 -2.95 -49.75
CA ALA A 5 -6.56 -4.10 -49.58
C ALA A 5 -6.63 -4.45 -48.09
N ARG A 6 -7.81 -4.37 -47.49
CA ARG A 6 -8.05 -4.91 -46.15
C ARG A 6 -8.01 -6.44 -46.28
N VAL A 7 -6.82 -7.02 -46.13
CA VAL A 7 -6.56 -8.47 -46.26
C VAL A 7 -7.36 -9.28 -45.23
N PHE A 8 -7.54 -8.72 -44.02
CA PHE A 8 -8.18 -9.41 -42.89
C PHE A 8 -9.64 -9.87 -43.11
N PRO A 9 -10.56 -9.08 -43.68
CA PRO A 9 -11.91 -9.57 -43.98
C PRO A 9 -11.99 -10.64 -45.09
N GLN A 10 -10.89 -10.95 -45.77
CA GLN A 10 -10.82 -12.00 -46.81
C GLN A 10 -10.13 -13.28 -46.31
N LEU A 11 -9.66 -13.31 -45.06
CA LEU A 11 -9.00 -14.49 -44.50
C LEU A 11 -10.02 -15.58 -44.14
N PRO A 12 -9.80 -16.84 -44.54
CA PRO A 12 -10.55 -17.99 -44.05
C PRO A 12 -10.54 -18.09 -42.52
N PRO A 13 -11.62 -18.60 -41.90
CA PRO A 13 -11.71 -18.78 -40.45
C PRO A 13 -10.54 -19.58 -39.86
N GLU A 14 -10.06 -20.61 -40.57
CA GLU A 14 -8.98 -21.49 -40.13
C GLU A 14 -7.62 -20.77 -40.08
N LEU A 15 -7.37 -19.83 -41.00
CA LEU A 15 -6.17 -18.99 -40.98
C LEU A 15 -6.25 -17.93 -39.88
N THR A 16 -7.46 -17.42 -39.63
CA THR A 16 -7.75 -16.45 -38.56
C THR A 16 -7.50 -17.09 -37.19
N GLU A 17 -7.92 -18.33 -36.97
CA GLU A 17 -7.63 -19.12 -35.76
C GLU A 17 -6.13 -19.42 -35.59
N ARG A 18 -5.43 -19.74 -36.68
CA ARG A 18 -3.98 -19.93 -36.66
C ARG A 18 -3.20 -18.66 -36.33
N ILE A 19 -3.70 -17.49 -36.72
CA ILE A 19 -3.10 -16.21 -36.31
C ILE A 19 -3.38 -15.98 -34.82
N VAL A 20 -4.63 -16.12 -34.38
CA VAL A 20 -5.03 -15.93 -32.97
C VAL A 20 -4.28 -16.86 -32.02
N CYS A 21 -3.99 -18.11 -32.40
CA CYS A 21 -3.21 -19.03 -31.55
C CYS A 21 -1.75 -18.61 -31.34
N LYS A 22 -1.26 -17.61 -32.08
CA LYS A 22 0.08 -17.04 -31.96
C LYS A 22 0.10 -15.67 -31.32
N LEU A 23 -1.07 -15.05 -31.09
CA LEU A 23 -1.19 -13.75 -30.45
C LEU A 23 -1.43 -13.92 -28.95
N ASP A 24 -0.97 -12.94 -28.18
CA ASP A 24 -1.30 -12.89 -26.77
C ASP A 24 -2.80 -12.64 -26.59
N ARG A 25 -3.38 -13.19 -25.53
CA ARG A 25 -4.83 -13.11 -25.26
C ARG A 25 -5.36 -11.68 -25.28
N ASN A 26 -4.59 -10.74 -24.73
CA ASN A 26 -4.95 -9.33 -24.73
C ASN A 26 -4.80 -8.66 -26.10
N GLU A 27 -3.89 -9.12 -26.97
CA GLU A 27 -3.80 -8.65 -28.36
C GLU A 27 -5.03 -9.05 -29.17
N VAL A 28 -5.53 -10.26 -28.94
CA VAL A 28 -6.76 -10.73 -29.57
C VAL A 28 -7.94 -9.87 -29.12
N ALA A 29 -8.06 -9.66 -27.81
CA ALA A 29 -9.16 -8.90 -27.22
C ALA A 29 -9.16 -7.42 -27.61
N ALA A 30 -7.99 -6.78 -27.59
CA ALA A 30 -7.85 -5.34 -27.72
C ALA A 30 -7.60 -4.86 -29.15
N SER A 31 -6.98 -5.68 -30.00
CA SER A 31 -6.57 -5.29 -31.34
C SER A 31 -7.27 -6.15 -32.41
N PHE A 32 -7.12 -7.48 -32.36
CA PHE A 32 -7.59 -8.37 -33.43
C PHE A 32 -9.11 -8.31 -33.62
N ARG A 33 -9.88 -8.32 -32.52
CA ARG A 33 -11.34 -8.17 -32.56
C ARG A 33 -11.81 -6.83 -33.11
N GLN A 34 -10.99 -5.79 -33.01
CA GLN A 34 -11.34 -4.46 -33.52
C GLN A 34 -11.06 -4.31 -35.03
N VAL A 35 -10.42 -5.28 -35.67
CA VAL A 35 -10.05 -5.20 -37.10
C VAL A 35 -11.28 -5.27 -38.02
N ASN A 36 -12.28 -6.11 -37.71
CA ASN A 36 -13.54 -6.18 -38.46
C ASN A 36 -14.67 -6.90 -37.68
N LYS A 37 -15.92 -6.76 -38.15
CA LYS A 37 -17.11 -7.37 -37.52
C LYS A 37 -17.10 -8.90 -37.50
N ALA A 38 -16.51 -9.56 -38.51
CA ALA A 38 -16.45 -11.01 -38.58
C ALA A 38 -15.51 -11.59 -37.51
N ALA A 39 -14.33 -10.97 -37.31
CA ALA A 39 -13.41 -11.30 -36.23
C ALA A 39 -14.04 -11.05 -34.85
N ALA A 40 -14.78 -9.95 -34.67
CA ALA A 40 -15.50 -9.68 -33.43
C ALA A 40 -16.58 -10.74 -33.12
N ALA A 41 -17.26 -11.25 -34.14
CA ALA A 41 -18.26 -12.31 -34.01
C ALA A 41 -17.63 -13.68 -33.71
N GLN A 42 -16.56 -14.03 -34.43
CA GLN A 42 -15.84 -15.30 -34.28
C GLN A 42 -15.19 -15.43 -32.89
N PHE A 43 -14.63 -14.33 -32.35
CA PHE A 43 -13.96 -14.32 -31.05
C PHE A 43 -14.78 -13.55 -30.01
N SER A 44 -16.02 -14.00 -29.75
CA SER A 44 -16.97 -13.35 -28.84
C SER A 44 -17.02 -13.94 -27.43
N GLY A 45 -16.28 -15.03 -27.17
CA GLY A 45 -16.24 -15.67 -25.86
C GLY A 45 -15.52 -14.84 -24.77
N PRO A 46 -15.75 -15.15 -23.49
CA PRO A 46 -15.10 -14.49 -22.34
C PRO A 46 -13.56 -14.59 -22.43
N GLU A 47 -13.04 -15.62 -23.08
CA GLU A 47 -11.62 -15.80 -23.30
C GLU A 47 -10.99 -14.75 -24.24
N HIS A 48 -11.76 -14.21 -25.18
CA HIS A 48 -11.30 -13.23 -26.16
C HIS A 48 -11.87 -11.82 -25.92
N THR A 49 -12.70 -11.62 -24.88
CA THR A 49 -13.32 -10.32 -24.57
C THR A 49 -12.78 -9.68 -23.29
N ILE A 50 -12.25 -10.48 -22.36
CA ILE A 50 -11.76 -9.99 -21.07
C ILE A 50 -10.25 -9.74 -21.15
N ILE A 51 -9.85 -8.48 -20.95
CA ILE A 51 -8.44 -8.08 -20.84
C ILE A 51 -7.94 -8.42 -19.42
N ARG A 52 -6.83 -9.14 -19.33
CA ARG A 52 -6.15 -9.45 -18.07
C ARG A 52 -4.93 -8.56 -17.90
N LEU A 53 -5.00 -7.63 -16.95
CA LEU A 53 -3.92 -6.64 -16.70
C LEU A 53 -2.62 -7.27 -16.16
N SER A 54 -2.66 -8.51 -15.69
CA SER A 54 -1.47 -9.29 -15.31
C SER A 54 -0.73 -9.87 -16.51
N GLN A 55 -1.23 -9.68 -17.74
CA GLN A 55 -0.60 -10.09 -18.98
C GLN A 55 -0.29 -8.84 -19.82
N PRO A 56 0.70 -8.88 -20.74
CA PRO A 56 1.00 -7.77 -21.62
C PRO A 56 -0.25 -7.28 -22.35
N VAL A 57 -0.48 -5.97 -22.35
CA VAL A 57 -1.58 -5.32 -23.09
C VAL A 57 -0.97 -4.43 -24.16
N PRO A 58 -1.50 -4.38 -25.40
CA PRO A 58 -1.04 -3.45 -26.42
C PRO A 58 -1.06 -1.99 -25.94
N PRO A 59 0.03 -1.22 -26.06
CA PRO A 59 0.11 0.13 -25.49
C PRO A 59 -0.97 1.10 -25.96
N HIS A 60 -1.36 1.03 -27.23
CA HIS A 60 -2.42 1.88 -27.78
C HIS A 60 -3.78 1.63 -27.11
N ALA A 61 -4.13 0.36 -26.87
CA ALA A 61 -5.41 0.01 -26.25
C ALA A 61 -5.41 0.30 -24.74
N PHE A 62 -4.27 0.06 -24.08
CA PHE A 62 -4.09 0.41 -22.69
C PHE A 62 -4.25 1.93 -22.46
N ALA A 63 -3.61 2.75 -23.30
CA ALA A 63 -3.73 4.19 -23.28
C ALA A 63 -5.16 4.67 -23.56
N ALA A 64 -5.81 4.13 -24.59
CA ALA A 64 -7.17 4.50 -24.94
C ALA A 64 -8.17 4.29 -23.78
N HIS A 65 -8.00 3.21 -23.00
CA HIS A 65 -8.86 2.93 -21.86
C HIS A 65 -8.54 3.82 -20.65
N TRP A 66 -7.28 3.87 -20.21
CA TRP A 66 -6.92 4.50 -18.94
C TRP A 66 -6.73 6.02 -19.02
N GLN A 67 -6.46 6.58 -20.21
CA GLN A 67 -6.42 8.03 -20.42
C GLN A 67 -7.80 8.62 -20.73
N ALA A 68 -8.84 7.79 -20.86
CA ALA A 68 -10.20 8.28 -21.03
C ALA A 68 -10.63 9.13 -19.83
N PRO A 69 -11.29 10.29 -20.05
CA PRO A 69 -11.78 11.12 -18.97
C PRO A 69 -12.69 10.33 -18.01
N GLY A 70 -12.36 10.37 -16.72
CA GLY A 70 -13.15 9.70 -15.68
C GLY A 70 -12.82 8.22 -15.44
N ALA A 71 -11.90 7.60 -16.20
CA ALA A 71 -11.52 6.19 -16.02
C ALA A 71 -11.06 5.84 -14.59
N MET A 72 -10.47 6.82 -13.88
CA MET A 72 -9.95 6.65 -12.52
C MET A 72 -10.89 7.19 -11.43
N ARG A 73 -12.02 7.82 -11.79
CA ARG A 73 -12.85 8.62 -10.87
C ARG A 73 -13.46 7.79 -9.73
N GLY A 74 -13.91 6.58 -10.05
CA GLY A 74 -14.49 5.63 -9.08
C GLY A 74 -13.46 4.70 -8.42
N LEU A 75 -12.17 4.84 -8.75
CA LEU A 75 -11.12 4.00 -8.19
C LEU A 75 -10.51 4.62 -6.94
N THR A 76 -10.43 3.82 -5.88
CA THR A 76 -9.67 4.18 -4.68
C THR A 76 -8.17 4.25 -4.98
N LEU A 77 -7.42 4.94 -4.12
CA LEU A 77 -5.95 4.98 -4.17
C LEU A 77 -5.33 3.57 -4.10
N SER A 78 -5.93 2.66 -3.32
CA SER A 78 -5.50 1.26 -3.23
C SER A 78 -5.63 0.55 -4.59
N GLN A 79 -6.79 0.67 -5.25
CA GLN A 79 -7.04 0.10 -6.58
C GLN A 79 -6.14 0.74 -7.65
N ARG A 80 -5.94 2.06 -7.63
CA ARG A 80 -5.01 2.75 -8.52
C ARG A 80 -3.57 2.26 -8.34
N ARG A 81 -3.11 2.05 -7.10
CA ARG A 81 -1.80 1.45 -6.82
C ARG A 81 -1.73 0.00 -7.27
N GLN A 82 -2.79 -0.78 -7.12
CA GLN A 82 -2.87 -2.16 -7.62
C GLN A 82 -2.77 -2.22 -9.14
N LEU A 83 -3.41 -1.29 -9.87
CA LEU A 83 -3.25 -1.15 -11.32
C LEU A 83 -1.77 -0.91 -11.69
N ILE A 84 -1.09 0.00 -10.99
CA ILE A 84 0.35 0.25 -11.20
C ILE A 84 1.15 -1.04 -10.93
N CYS A 85 0.90 -1.73 -9.82
CA CYS A 85 1.57 -2.99 -9.49
C CYS A 85 1.34 -4.07 -10.56
N ALA A 86 0.09 -4.29 -10.99
CA ALA A 86 -0.24 -5.28 -12.01
C ALA A 86 0.46 -4.94 -13.34
N THR A 87 0.42 -3.67 -13.76
CA THR A 87 1.10 -3.22 -14.98
C THR A 87 2.61 -3.41 -14.87
N ALA A 88 3.20 -3.14 -13.69
CA ALA A 88 4.63 -3.30 -13.45
C ALA A 88 5.09 -4.77 -13.55
N THR A 89 4.21 -5.75 -13.29
CA THR A 89 4.54 -7.18 -13.49
C THR A 89 4.61 -7.60 -14.96
N THR A 90 4.06 -6.81 -15.88
CA THR A 90 4.02 -7.15 -17.32
C THR A 90 5.30 -6.80 -18.07
N GLY A 91 6.16 -5.96 -17.50
CA GLY A 91 7.40 -5.50 -18.15
C GLY A 91 7.24 -4.34 -19.15
N SER A 92 6.01 -3.91 -19.45
CA SER A 92 5.77 -2.80 -20.38
C SER A 92 5.93 -1.44 -19.69
N VAL A 93 7.10 -0.81 -19.88
CA VAL A 93 7.38 0.55 -19.36
C VAL A 93 6.41 1.57 -19.95
N ALA A 94 6.03 1.44 -21.23
CA ALA A 94 5.06 2.33 -21.86
C ALA A 94 3.68 2.29 -21.18
N ASN A 95 3.18 1.09 -20.84
CA ASN A 95 1.93 0.96 -20.11
C ASN A 95 2.06 1.46 -18.68
N LEU A 96 3.22 1.25 -18.04
CA LEU A 96 3.47 1.72 -16.69
C LEU A 96 3.46 3.25 -16.61
N GLU A 97 4.07 3.93 -17.58
CA GLU A 97 4.05 5.40 -17.68
C GLU A 97 2.61 5.91 -17.79
N VAL A 98 1.83 5.30 -18.67
CA VAL A 98 0.39 5.61 -18.82
C VAL A 98 -0.36 5.36 -17.53
N ALA A 99 -0.13 4.22 -16.86
CA ALA A 99 -0.79 3.85 -15.62
C ALA A 99 -0.47 4.85 -14.49
N VAL A 100 0.80 5.24 -14.34
CA VAL A 100 1.22 6.22 -13.33
C VAL A 100 0.64 7.61 -13.61
N GLN A 101 0.64 8.04 -14.88
CA GLN A 101 0.05 9.32 -15.29
C GLN A 101 -1.45 9.34 -15.04
N ALA A 102 -2.18 8.31 -15.48
CA ALA A 102 -3.62 8.22 -15.32
C ALA A 102 -4.01 8.08 -13.85
N ALA A 103 -3.31 7.24 -13.08
CA ALA A 103 -3.55 7.08 -11.66
C ALA A 103 -3.33 8.39 -10.89
N GLY A 104 -2.44 9.29 -11.33
CA GLY A 104 -2.24 10.58 -10.68
C GLY A 104 -1.70 10.51 -9.25
N CYS A 105 -1.19 9.34 -8.84
CA CYS A 105 -0.50 9.10 -7.59
C CYS A 105 0.93 8.62 -7.84
N LEU A 106 1.83 8.86 -6.90
CA LEU A 106 3.21 8.40 -7.05
C LEU A 106 3.31 6.86 -7.08
N PRO A 107 4.20 6.31 -7.94
CA PRO A 107 4.46 4.88 -7.96
C PRO A 107 5.05 4.43 -6.61
N SER A 108 4.57 3.30 -6.10
CA SER A 108 4.89 2.84 -4.75
C SER A 108 6.00 1.78 -4.75
N TYR A 109 6.66 1.61 -3.60
CA TYR A 109 7.60 0.51 -3.39
C TYR A 109 7.00 -0.87 -3.69
N ARG A 110 5.68 -1.07 -3.48
CA ARG A 110 4.98 -2.30 -3.85
C ARG A 110 5.00 -2.56 -5.37
N ALA A 111 5.02 -1.53 -6.20
CA ALA A 111 5.16 -1.69 -7.65
C ALA A 111 6.57 -2.17 -8.02
N LEU A 112 7.60 -1.65 -7.33
CA LEU A 112 8.97 -2.12 -7.49
C LEU A 112 9.11 -3.58 -7.05
N GLN A 113 8.55 -3.93 -5.89
CA GLN A 113 8.51 -5.31 -5.38
C GLN A 113 7.82 -6.25 -6.36
N ALA A 114 6.66 -5.87 -6.90
CA ALA A 114 5.92 -6.66 -7.87
C ALA A 114 6.73 -6.88 -9.16
N SER A 115 7.32 -5.83 -9.73
CA SER A 115 8.15 -5.95 -10.93
C SER A 115 9.40 -6.83 -10.72
N ALA A 116 10.02 -6.73 -9.54
CA ALA A 116 11.17 -7.53 -9.17
C ALA A 116 10.79 -9.01 -8.99
N SER A 117 9.65 -9.29 -8.35
CA SER A 117 9.10 -10.65 -8.21
C SER A 117 8.71 -11.31 -9.53
N ALA A 118 8.46 -10.50 -10.57
CA ALA A 118 8.13 -10.94 -11.92
C ALA A 118 9.33 -10.89 -12.89
N GLY A 119 10.51 -10.47 -12.42
CA GLY A 119 11.73 -10.44 -13.21
C GLY A 119 11.78 -9.33 -14.27
N GLN A 120 10.98 -8.28 -14.12
CA GLN A 120 10.86 -7.21 -15.11
C GLN A 120 11.91 -6.12 -14.91
N LEU A 121 13.14 -6.38 -15.37
CA LEU A 121 14.30 -5.52 -15.14
C LEU A 121 14.12 -4.08 -15.63
N ASP A 122 13.57 -3.87 -16.82
CA ASP A 122 13.38 -2.53 -17.38
C ASP A 122 12.36 -1.72 -16.58
N THR A 123 11.32 -2.39 -16.09
CA THR A 123 10.36 -1.78 -15.18
C THR A 123 10.99 -1.46 -13.81
N CYS A 124 11.82 -2.36 -13.26
CA CYS A 124 12.56 -2.08 -12.02
C CYS A 124 13.46 -0.85 -12.18
N ARG A 125 14.20 -0.74 -13.30
CA ARG A 125 15.07 0.40 -13.61
C ARG A 125 14.28 1.70 -13.65
N TRP A 126 13.20 1.72 -14.42
CA TRP A 126 12.33 2.88 -14.54
C TRP A 126 11.79 3.32 -13.17
N LEU A 127 11.30 2.39 -12.34
CA LEU A 127 10.79 2.70 -10.99
C LEU A 127 11.88 3.23 -10.04
N ILE A 128 13.10 2.70 -10.11
CA ILE A 128 14.24 3.18 -9.31
C ILE A 128 14.64 4.60 -9.73
N GLU A 129 14.72 4.87 -11.03
CA GLU A 129 15.02 6.20 -11.58
C GLU A 129 13.97 7.25 -11.20
N HIS A 130 12.70 6.82 -11.04
CA HIS A 130 11.59 7.67 -10.62
C HIS A 130 11.41 7.75 -9.08
N GLY A 131 12.38 7.24 -8.30
CA GLY A 131 12.46 7.49 -6.86
C GLY A 131 11.58 6.60 -5.97
N CYS A 132 11.15 5.42 -6.44
CA CYS A 132 10.32 4.47 -5.67
C CYS A 132 11.08 3.70 -4.57
N LEU A 133 11.80 4.40 -3.70
CA LEU A 133 12.75 3.80 -2.74
C LEU A 133 12.24 3.71 -1.30
N THR A 134 11.05 4.22 -0.98
CA THR A 134 10.53 4.33 0.38
C THR A 134 9.56 3.19 0.75
N HIS A 135 9.84 2.51 1.86
CA HIS A 135 9.07 1.36 2.32
C HIS A 135 7.71 1.82 2.90
N PRO A 136 6.58 1.14 2.63
CA PRO A 136 5.27 1.52 3.18
C PRO A 136 5.20 1.51 4.71
N HIS A 137 6.07 0.75 5.39
CA HIS A 137 6.13 0.65 6.85
C HIS A 137 7.13 1.61 7.53
N ASP A 138 7.76 2.55 6.80
CA ASP A 138 8.66 3.56 7.39
C ASP A 138 7.95 4.59 8.29
N ARG A 139 6.63 4.47 8.46
CA ARG A 139 5.85 5.41 9.30
C ARG A 139 5.59 4.95 10.72
N ASP A 140 5.66 3.65 11.01
CA ASP A 140 5.40 3.11 12.37
C ASP A 140 6.55 2.29 12.96
N SER A 141 7.65 2.08 12.23
CA SER A 141 8.82 1.36 12.77
C SER A 141 9.84 2.35 13.33
N TYR A 142 10.04 2.30 14.66
CA TYR A 142 11.12 2.98 15.41
C TYR A 142 12.53 2.43 15.08
N ILE A 143 12.72 1.82 13.91
CA ILE A 143 13.97 1.18 13.50
C ILE A 143 14.69 2.09 12.52
N ASP A 144 15.41 3.04 13.10
CA ASP A 144 16.40 3.88 12.46
C ASP A 144 17.47 2.98 11.80
N GLY A 145 17.46 2.90 10.47
CA GLY A 145 18.37 2.05 9.70
C GLY A 145 18.76 2.69 8.38
N PRO A 146 20.04 2.58 7.93
CA PRO A 146 20.52 3.23 6.73
C PRO A 146 19.75 2.73 5.50
N ALA A 147 19.64 3.62 4.50
CA ALA A 147 18.98 3.47 3.19
C ALA A 147 19.41 2.25 2.32
N VAL A 148 20.04 1.24 2.91
CA VAL A 148 20.50 -0.02 2.33
C VAL A 148 19.43 -1.12 2.38
N ARG A 149 18.41 -1.01 3.26
CA ARG A 149 17.41 -2.08 3.46
C ARG A 149 16.53 -2.34 2.23
N TRP A 150 16.06 -1.30 1.53
CA TRP A 150 15.10 -1.46 0.43
C TRP A 150 15.63 -2.37 -0.69
N ALA A 151 16.90 -2.22 -1.08
CA ALA A 151 17.48 -2.98 -2.18
C ALA A 151 17.80 -4.43 -1.74
N ASP A 152 18.07 -4.66 -0.46
CA ASP A 152 18.23 -6.02 0.09
C ASP A 152 16.87 -6.75 0.07
N ASP A 153 15.79 -6.05 0.42
CA ASP A 153 14.42 -6.58 0.38
C ASP A 153 13.94 -6.84 -1.06
N ILE A 154 14.20 -5.91 -1.99
CA ILE A 154 13.86 -6.11 -3.41
C ILE A 154 14.71 -7.24 -4.02
N ALA A 155 15.99 -7.35 -3.64
CA ALA A 155 16.83 -8.45 -4.08
C ALA A 155 16.40 -9.80 -3.50
N PHE A 156 15.90 -9.85 -2.25
CA PHE A 156 15.27 -11.04 -1.66
C PHE A 156 14.07 -11.48 -2.51
N VAL A 157 13.20 -10.55 -2.89
CA VAL A 157 11.99 -10.84 -3.67
C VAL A 157 12.32 -11.28 -5.09
N ALA A 158 13.26 -10.60 -5.76
CA ALA A 158 13.74 -11.02 -7.08
C ALA A 158 14.39 -12.41 -7.04
N ALA A 159 15.17 -12.70 -5.99
CA ALA A 159 15.79 -14.01 -5.81
C ALA A 159 14.74 -15.10 -5.52
N SER A 160 13.69 -14.78 -4.77
CA SER A 160 12.55 -15.68 -4.52
C SER A 160 11.75 -16.01 -5.78
N GLY A 161 11.77 -15.16 -6.80
CA GLY A 161 11.24 -15.47 -8.15
C GLY A 161 12.27 -16.06 -9.11
N GLY A 162 13.53 -16.24 -8.69
CA GLY A 162 14.58 -16.84 -9.51
C GLY A 162 15.18 -15.91 -10.55
N HIS A 163 14.93 -14.61 -10.44
CA HIS A 163 15.28 -13.61 -11.45
C HIS A 163 16.71 -13.08 -11.28
N LYS A 164 17.69 -13.93 -11.65
CA LYS A 164 19.12 -13.65 -11.53
C LYS A 164 19.53 -12.29 -12.13
N HIS A 165 19.02 -11.94 -13.31
CA HIS A 165 19.37 -10.69 -14.01
C HIS A 165 18.95 -9.43 -13.22
N VAL A 166 17.81 -9.48 -12.51
CA VAL A 166 17.37 -8.40 -11.60
C VAL A 166 18.27 -8.35 -10.38
N CYS A 167 18.58 -9.51 -9.79
CA CYS A 167 19.51 -9.61 -8.66
C CYS A 167 20.91 -9.07 -9.00
N ASP A 168 21.44 -9.39 -10.19
CA ASP A 168 22.75 -8.93 -10.67
C ASP A 168 22.77 -7.41 -10.88
N TYR A 169 21.69 -6.84 -11.41
CA TYR A 169 21.54 -5.39 -11.55
C TYR A 169 21.52 -4.68 -10.18
N LEU A 170 20.73 -5.18 -9.21
CA LEU A 170 20.67 -4.61 -7.87
C LEU A 170 22.01 -4.70 -7.13
N LYS A 171 22.72 -5.82 -7.31
CA LYS A 171 24.08 -6.00 -6.80
C LYS A 171 25.04 -4.97 -7.39
N ALA A 172 24.99 -4.76 -8.71
CA ALA A 172 25.82 -3.76 -9.39
C ALA A 172 25.53 -2.34 -8.90
N LEU A 173 24.25 -1.99 -8.69
CA LEU A 173 23.85 -0.69 -8.14
C LEU A 173 24.42 -0.42 -6.74
N GLN A 174 24.53 -1.46 -5.91
CA GLN A 174 24.98 -1.30 -4.53
C GLN A 174 26.51 -1.29 -4.36
N ASP A 175 27.27 -1.72 -5.38
CA ASP A 175 28.72 -2.02 -5.29
C ASP A 175 29.05 -2.90 -4.06
N LYS A 176 28.18 -3.89 -3.78
CA LYS A 176 28.29 -4.83 -2.66
C LYS A 176 28.28 -6.27 -3.14
N GLY A 177 28.86 -7.17 -2.34
CA GLY A 177 28.68 -8.61 -2.52
C GLY A 177 27.27 -9.06 -2.15
N TRP A 178 26.89 -10.28 -2.54
CA TRP A 178 25.58 -10.85 -2.23
C TRP A 178 25.28 -10.84 -0.71
N VAL A 179 24.10 -10.33 -0.35
CA VAL A 179 23.63 -10.32 1.05
C VAL A 179 22.95 -11.64 1.38
N MET A 180 22.89 -12.02 2.66
CA MET A 180 22.31 -13.32 3.05
C MET A 180 20.81 -13.39 2.71
N GLY A 181 20.11 -12.25 2.75
CA GLY A 181 18.72 -12.16 2.29
C GLY A 181 18.52 -12.71 0.88
N CYS A 182 19.40 -12.41 -0.08
CA CYS A 182 19.25 -12.94 -1.45
C CYS A 182 19.36 -14.47 -1.51
N VAL A 183 20.27 -15.06 -0.71
CA VAL A 183 20.44 -16.53 -0.62
C VAL A 183 19.20 -17.16 -0.02
N ILE A 184 18.68 -16.61 1.08
CA ILE A 184 17.44 -17.06 1.73
C ILE A 184 16.25 -16.90 0.79
N GLY A 185 16.17 -15.81 0.02
CA GLY A 185 15.13 -15.60 -0.99
C GLY A 185 15.17 -16.67 -2.07
N ALA A 186 16.33 -16.91 -2.68
CA ALA A 186 16.51 -17.96 -3.69
C ALA A 186 16.14 -19.36 -3.14
N ALA A 187 16.55 -19.68 -1.92
CA ALA A 187 16.14 -20.90 -1.22
C ALA A 187 14.62 -20.99 -1.04
N ARG A 188 13.98 -19.92 -0.58
CA ARG A 188 12.53 -19.87 -0.31
C ARG A 188 11.70 -19.98 -1.59
N GLY A 189 12.26 -19.54 -2.73
CA GLY A 189 11.69 -19.72 -4.06
C GLY A 189 11.98 -21.07 -4.73
N GLY A 190 12.79 -21.95 -4.11
CA GLY A 190 13.17 -23.22 -4.72
C GLY A 190 14.31 -23.13 -5.76
N HIS A 191 14.98 -21.98 -5.88
CA HIS A 191 16.01 -21.72 -6.88
C HIS A 191 17.41 -22.10 -6.39
N ILE A 192 17.66 -23.40 -6.22
CA ILE A 192 18.91 -23.94 -5.63
C ILE A 192 20.17 -23.54 -6.40
N ALA A 193 20.17 -23.64 -7.72
CA ALA A 193 21.33 -23.24 -8.53
C ALA A 193 21.68 -21.75 -8.33
N LEU A 194 20.66 -20.88 -8.22
CA LEU A 194 20.85 -19.47 -7.95
C LEU A 194 21.37 -19.23 -6.53
N MET A 195 20.80 -19.93 -5.54
CA MET A 195 21.22 -19.88 -4.14
C MET A 195 22.69 -20.29 -3.97
N GLU A 196 23.09 -21.44 -4.53
CA GLU A 196 24.47 -21.95 -4.44
C GLU A 196 25.45 -21.00 -5.14
N GLN A 197 25.09 -20.53 -6.34
CA GLN A 197 25.92 -19.57 -7.08
C GLN A 197 26.09 -18.26 -6.29
N MET A 198 25.01 -17.72 -5.71
CA MET A 198 25.09 -16.53 -4.86
C MET A 198 26.00 -16.80 -3.66
N ASN A 199 25.81 -17.93 -2.97
CA ASN A 199 26.58 -18.30 -1.78
C ASN A 199 28.08 -18.45 -2.08
N GLN A 200 28.44 -19.10 -3.19
CA GLN A 200 29.84 -19.21 -3.66
C GLN A 200 30.47 -17.85 -3.97
N GLN A 201 29.68 -16.91 -4.52
CA GLN A 201 30.13 -15.57 -4.90
C GLN A 201 30.09 -14.56 -3.73
N ARG A 202 29.65 -14.96 -2.53
CA ARG A 202 29.73 -14.10 -1.33
C ARG A 202 31.19 -13.96 -0.93
N ARG A 203 31.73 -12.73 -1.01
CA ARG A 203 33.02 -12.43 -0.37
C ARG A 203 32.85 -12.68 1.13
N PRO A 204 33.62 -13.61 1.75
CA PRO A 204 33.56 -13.77 3.20
C PRO A 204 33.91 -12.41 3.82
N ARG A 205 33.06 -11.91 4.72
CA ARG A 205 33.38 -10.73 5.52
C ARG A 205 34.73 -11.02 6.18
N ARG A 206 35.78 -10.29 5.81
CA ARG A 206 37.09 -10.34 6.47
C ARG A 206 36.90 -9.94 7.94
N ARG A 207 36.57 -10.90 8.80
CA ARG A 207 36.85 -10.86 10.23
C ARG A 207 37.62 -12.14 10.55
N HIS A 208 38.92 -11.94 10.74
CA HIS A 208 39.85 -12.84 11.40
C HIS A 208 40.02 -14.20 10.71
N ALA A 209 40.73 -14.16 9.59
CA ALA A 209 41.55 -15.28 9.16
C ALA A 209 42.64 -15.53 10.21
N ARG A 210 42.31 -16.34 11.22
CA ARG A 210 43.25 -17.26 11.91
C ARG A 210 42.46 -18.04 12.97
N SER A 211 42.43 -19.35 12.75
CA SER A 211 41.94 -20.44 13.62
C SER A 211 40.52 -20.93 13.36
N GLN A 212 40.50 -22.12 12.73
CA GLN A 212 39.42 -23.10 12.59
C GLN A 212 38.29 -22.76 11.60
N GLY A 213 37.82 -23.80 10.91
CA GLY A 213 36.99 -23.71 9.70
C GLY A 213 35.81 -22.75 9.82
N VAL A 214 35.45 -22.12 8.71
CA VAL A 214 34.33 -21.18 8.63
C VAL A 214 33.03 -21.92 8.97
N SER A 215 32.68 -21.97 10.25
CA SER A 215 31.37 -22.42 10.71
C SER A 215 30.33 -21.41 10.25
N VAL A 216 29.31 -21.85 9.51
CA VAL A 216 28.10 -21.05 9.26
C VAL A 216 27.55 -20.61 10.62
N SER A 217 27.14 -19.35 10.76
CA SER A 217 26.54 -18.92 12.03
C SER A 217 25.22 -19.65 12.26
N ALA A 218 24.88 -19.99 13.52
CA ALA A 218 23.67 -20.74 13.84
C ALA A 218 22.39 -20.09 13.27
N ASN A 219 22.35 -18.75 13.24
CA ASN A 219 21.24 -18.00 12.64
C ASN A 219 21.18 -18.15 11.12
N GLU A 220 22.31 -18.09 10.42
CA GLU A 220 22.36 -18.29 8.96
C GLU A 220 21.95 -19.71 8.57
N ALA A 221 22.40 -20.72 9.32
CA ALA A 221 21.99 -22.11 9.13
C ALA A 221 20.48 -22.28 9.33
N HIS A 222 19.94 -21.71 10.40
CA HIS A 222 18.51 -21.73 10.69
C HIS A 222 17.68 -21.08 9.57
N PHE A 223 17.97 -19.83 9.17
CA PHE A 223 17.21 -19.14 8.13
C PHE A 223 17.32 -19.81 6.75
N THR A 224 18.47 -20.44 6.46
CA THR A 224 18.64 -21.22 5.22
C THR A 224 17.76 -22.46 5.26
N LEU A 225 17.78 -23.25 6.34
CA LEU A 225 16.92 -24.43 6.49
C LEU A 225 15.43 -24.08 6.49
N TRP A 226 15.04 -22.99 7.16
CA TRP A 226 13.68 -22.45 7.12
C TRP A 226 13.24 -22.15 5.68
N ALA A 227 14.12 -21.53 4.89
CA ALA A 227 13.84 -21.20 3.51
C ALA A 227 13.76 -22.44 2.61
N VAL A 228 14.69 -23.39 2.70
CA VAL A 228 14.61 -24.61 1.84
C VAL A 228 13.45 -25.52 2.26
N ALA A 229 13.10 -25.58 3.54
CA ALA A 229 11.92 -26.32 4.00
C ALA A 229 10.64 -25.79 3.36
N HIS A 230 10.55 -24.47 3.19
CA HIS A 230 9.45 -23.84 2.47
C HIS A 230 9.54 -24.06 0.95
N GLY A 231 10.66 -23.73 0.31
CA GLY A 231 10.73 -23.57 -1.16
C GLY A 231 11.19 -24.78 -1.97
N CYS A 232 11.92 -25.71 -1.37
CA CYS A 232 12.65 -26.77 -2.10
C CYS A 232 12.06 -28.15 -1.81
N ASP A 233 12.40 -29.17 -2.59
CA ASP A 233 11.98 -30.54 -2.29
C ASP A 233 12.66 -31.13 -1.03
N LEU A 234 12.14 -32.27 -0.57
CA LEU A 234 12.59 -33.01 0.60
C LEU A 234 14.03 -33.48 0.44
N ALA A 235 14.43 -33.92 -0.76
CA ALA A 235 15.80 -34.38 -1.01
C ALA A 235 16.81 -33.25 -0.78
N THR A 236 16.47 -32.04 -1.23
CA THR A 236 17.27 -30.85 -0.99
C THR A 236 17.29 -30.49 0.49
N LEU A 237 16.14 -30.52 1.17
CA LEU A 237 16.08 -30.28 2.61
C LEU A 237 16.97 -31.25 3.39
N GLN A 238 16.91 -32.54 3.08
CA GLN A 238 17.75 -33.59 3.68
C GLN A 238 19.24 -33.32 3.47
N HIS A 239 19.63 -32.97 2.24
CA HIS A 239 21.02 -32.64 1.92
C HIS A 239 21.54 -31.46 2.77
N PHE A 240 20.76 -30.37 2.84
CA PHE A 240 21.16 -29.19 3.61
C PHE A 240 21.17 -29.48 5.12
N TRP A 241 20.22 -30.28 5.61
CA TRP A 241 20.11 -30.66 7.01
C TRP A 241 21.36 -31.36 7.55
N VAL A 242 21.94 -32.30 6.81
CA VAL A 242 23.16 -33.02 7.24
C VAL A 242 24.29 -32.04 7.59
N SER A 243 24.41 -30.96 6.83
CA SER A 243 25.46 -29.95 7.03
C SER A 243 25.11 -28.84 8.02
N MET A 244 23.82 -28.49 8.15
CA MET A 244 23.36 -27.29 8.85
C MET A 244 22.48 -27.57 10.07
N ARG A 245 22.24 -28.84 10.41
CA ARG A 245 21.39 -29.21 11.54
C ARG A 245 21.82 -28.45 12.80
N PRO A 246 20.91 -27.72 13.46
CA PRO A 246 21.21 -27.03 14.71
C PRO A 246 21.64 -28.05 15.77
N ARG A 247 22.93 -28.05 16.15
CA ARG A 247 23.45 -28.95 17.21
C ARG A 247 23.01 -28.49 18.61
N ARG A 248 22.81 -27.17 18.79
CA ARG A 248 22.23 -26.47 19.93
C ARG A 248 21.67 -25.13 19.44
N GLY A 249 20.43 -24.80 19.79
CA GLY A 249 19.78 -23.53 19.46
C GLY A 249 18.50 -23.36 20.28
N PRO A 250 17.87 -22.17 20.26
CA PRO A 250 16.54 -21.98 20.84
C PRO A 250 15.58 -23.01 20.26
N VAL A 251 14.76 -23.62 21.13
CA VAL A 251 13.72 -24.59 20.75
C VAL A 251 12.84 -24.02 19.62
N ASP A 252 12.56 -22.72 19.67
CA ASP A 252 11.83 -21.92 18.68
C ASP A 252 12.40 -21.97 17.24
N SER A 253 13.71 -22.16 17.07
CA SER A 253 14.36 -22.20 15.75
C SER A 253 14.04 -23.48 14.98
N VAL A 254 13.61 -24.53 15.66
CA VAL A 254 13.25 -25.80 15.03
C VAL A 254 11.76 -25.81 14.66
N HIS A 255 10.91 -25.26 15.52
CA HIS A 255 9.47 -25.15 15.28
C HIS A 255 9.14 -24.34 14.02
N THR A 256 9.81 -23.21 13.85
CA THR A 256 9.68 -22.37 12.66
C THR A 256 10.06 -23.08 11.35
N ILE A 257 10.96 -24.07 11.36
CA ILE A 257 11.28 -24.89 10.18
C ILE A 257 10.14 -25.88 9.88
N MET A 258 9.53 -26.48 10.92
CA MET A 258 8.35 -27.34 10.79
C MET A 258 7.15 -26.56 10.23
N GLU A 259 6.89 -25.37 10.77
CA GLU A 259 5.85 -24.46 10.28
C GLU A 259 6.07 -24.13 8.80
N ALA A 260 7.31 -23.77 8.42
CA ALA A 260 7.66 -23.47 7.04
C ALA A 260 7.44 -24.65 6.08
N ALA A 261 7.69 -25.88 6.53
CA ALA A 261 7.40 -27.11 5.79
C ALA A 261 5.89 -27.34 5.63
N ALA A 262 5.10 -27.15 6.68
CA ALA A 262 3.65 -27.29 6.64
C ALA A 262 2.97 -26.23 5.74
N GLY A 263 3.53 -25.02 5.68
CA GLY A 263 3.12 -23.96 4.73
C GLY A 263 3.76 -24.06 3.34
N SER A 264 4.57 -25.10 3.07
CA SER A 264 5.32 -25.20 1.82
C SER A 264 4.40 -25.32 0.60
N PRO A 265 4.64 -24.55 -0.48
CA PRO A 265 3.90 -24.68 -1.74
C PRO A 265 4.24 -25.92 -2.57
N THR A 266 5.27 -26.71 -2.20
CA THR A 266 5.65 -27.91 -2.95
C THR A 266 4.72 -29.09 -2.62
N GLU A 267 4.58 -30.04 -3.54
CA GLU A 267 3.66 -31.19 -3.39
C GLU A 267 4.08 -32.16 -2.26
N ASP A 268 5.37 -32.18 -1.91
CA ASP A 268 5.98 -33.05 -0.92
C ASP A 268 5.98 -32.47 0.52
N TRP A 269 5.23 -31.39 0.77
CA TRP A 269 5.13 -30.73 2.07
C TRP A 269 4.84 -31.71 3.22
N ALA A 270 3.96 -32.70 3.00
CA ALA A 270 3.61 -33.72 3.98
C ALA A 270 4.80 -34.62 4.32
N ALA A 271 5.56 -35.03 3.31
CA ALA A 271 6.76 -35.84 3.48
C ALA A 271 7.86 -35.07 4.24
N LYS A 272 7.97 -33.75 4.03
CA LYS A 272 8.87 -32.89 4.82
C LYS A 272 8.48 -32.83 6.27
N VAL A 273 7.20 -32.63 6.58
CA VAL A 273 6.71 -32.58 7.96
C VAL A 273 6.95 -33.91 8.67
N GLU A 274 6.65 -35.03 8.01
CA GLU A 274 6.85 -36.37 8.57
C GLU A 274 8.34 -36.68 8.79
N TRP A 275 9.20 -36.35 7.83
CA TRP A 275 10.64 -36.53 7.96
C TRP A 275 11.23 -35.64 9.06
N LEU A 276 10.85 -34.36 9.13
CA LEU A 276 11.28 -33.44 10.19
C LEU A 276 10.85 -33.94 11.58
N LEU A 277 9.64 -34.49 11.71
CA LEU A 277 9.17 -35.05 12.97
C LEU A 277 10.06 -36.22 13.42
N GLY A 278 10.45 -37.10 12.50
CA GLY A 278 11.40 -38.18 12.75
C GLY A 278 12.79 -37.68 13.17
N GLU A 279 13.30 -36.64 12.51
CA GLU A 279 14.62 -36.06 12.82
C GLU A 279 14.68 -35.37 14.19
N LEU A 280 13.59 -34.71 14.56
CA LEU A 280 13.53 -33.87 15.74
C LEU A 280 13.20 -34.64 17.01
N GLY A 281 12.51 -35.77 16.87
CA GLY A 281 12.10 -36.61 18.00
C GLY A 281 11.11 -35.87 18.88
N GLY A 282 9.83 -36.20 18.77
CA GLY A 282 8.82 -35.56 19.59
C GLY A 282 7.43 -36.11 19.33
N ASP A 283 6.57 -35.97 20.33
CA ASP A 283 5.16 -36.25 20.19
C ASP A 283 4.51 -35.15 19.32
N PRO A 284 3.86 -35.47 18.20
CA PRO A 284 3.15 -34.49 17.37
C PRO A 284 2.02 -33.78 18.13
N SER A 285 1.50 -34.37 19.22
CA SER A 285 0.50 -33.75 20.08
C SER A 285 1.05 -32.66 21.01
N ASN A 286 2.37 -32.48 21.06
CA ASN A 286 3.00 -31.45 21.87
C ASN A 286 2.59 -30.05 21.39
N GLY A 287 2.17 -29.19 22.32
CA GLY A 287 1.75 -27.81 22.04
C GLY A 287 2.82 -26.92 21.42
N VAL A 288 4.09 -27.35 21.37
CA VAL A 288 5.13 -26.66 20.59
C VAL A 288 4.87 -26.64 19.08
N TRP A 289 4.02 -27.53 18.57
CA TRP A 289 3.66 -27.61 17.15
C TRP A 289 2.38 -26.85 16.78
N LEU A 290 1.81 -26.08 17.72
CA LEU A 290 0.53 -25.38 17.54
C LEU A 290 0.45 -24.53 16.26
N CYS A 291 1.51 -23.77 15.98
CA CYS A 291 1.59 -22.88 14.82
C CYS A 291 1.70 -23.63 13.46
N THR A 292 1.99 -24.93 13.47
CA THR A 292 2.14 -25.75 12.25
C THR A 292 0.83 -25.80 11.46
N ALA A 293 -0.30 -25.96 12.18
CA ALA A 293 -1.62 -25.94 11.57
C ALA A 293 -1.97 -24.55 11.01
N THR A 294 -1.64 -23.49 11.75
CA THR A 294 -1.87 -22.09 11.35
C THR A 294 -1.15 -21.73 10.05
N GLU A 295 0.12 -22.13 9.90
CA GLU A 295 0.89 -21.84 8.69
C GLU A 295 0.34 -22.62 7.46
N ALA A 296 -0.14 -23.85 7.66
CA ALA A 296 -0.82 -24.61 6.62
C ALA A 296 -2.15 -23.97 6.15
N CYS A 297 -2.81 -23.18 7.00
CA CYS A 297 -4.07 -22.50 6.67
C CYS A 297 -3.94 -21.43 5.58
N SER A 298 -2.73 -20.89 5.38
CA SER A 298 -2.46 -19.89 4.34
C SER A 298 -2.48 -20.46 2.91
N ARG A 299 -2.67 -21.78 2.76
CA ARG A 299 -2.63 -22.47 1.47
C ARG A 299 -4.03 -22.71 0.89
N PRO A 300 -4.19 -22.73 -0.44
CA PRO A 300 -5.48 -23.04 -1.08
C PRO A 300 -6.03 -24.43 -0.70
N ASP A 301 -5.15 -25.40 -0.48
CA ASP A 301 -5.44 -26.79 -0.09
C ASP A 301 -5.49 -26.99 1.44
N ALA A 302 -5.66 -25.92 2.23
CA ALA A 302 -5.62 -25.96 3.70
C ALA A 302 -6.48 -27.09 4.33
N LEU A 303 -7.67 -27.37 3.79
CA LEU A 303 -8.54 -28.45 4.31
C LEU A 303 -7.84 -29.81 4.27
N ALA A 304 -7.17 -30.14 3.16
CA ALA A 304 -6.44 -31.41 3.03
C ALA A 304 -5.27 -31.46 4.02
N ARG A 305 -4.55 -30.34 4.17
CA ARG A 305 -3.42 -30.23 5.11
C ARG A 305 -3.84 -30.40 6.56
N LEU A 306 -4.93 -29.76 6.95
CA LEU A 306 -5.47 -29.82 8.32
C LEU A 306 -5.97 -31.23 8.67
N LYS A 307 -6.64 -31.93 7.75
CA LYS A 307 -7.02 -33.33 7.94
C LYS A 307 -5.80 -34.23 8.17
N TRP A 308 -4.80 -34.10 7.30
CA TRP A 308 -3.57 -34.88 7.40
C TRP A 308 -2.80 -34.61 8.71
N LEU A 309 -2.71 -33.35 9.14
CA LEU A 309 -2.07 -32.96 10.41
C LEU A 309 -2.85 -33.55 11.60
N ARG A 310 -4.18 -33.47 11.57
CA ARG A 310 -5.05 -34.01 12.61
C ARG A 310 -4.93 -35.52 12.76
N GLU A 311 -4.92 -36.26 11.65
CA GLU A 311 -4.73 -37.72 11.62
C GLU A 311 -3.42 -38.16 12.30
N ARG A 312 -2.41 -37.28 12.31
CA ARG A 312 -1.10 -37.51 12.95
C ARG A 312 -1.00 -36.94 14.37
N GLY A 313 -2.08 -36.42 14.92
CA GLY A 313 -2.14 -35.94 16.30
C GLY A 313 -1.66 -34.51 16.50
N PHE A 314 -1.40 -33.73 15.44
CA PHE A 314 -1.03 -32.32 15.58
C PHE A 314 -2.19 -31.51 16.20
N PRO A 315 -1.89 -30.59 17.13
CA PRO A 315 -2.91 -29.73 17.72
C PRO A 315 -3.42 -28.70 16.70
N ILE A 316 -4.73 -28.47 16.72
CA ILE A 316 -5.40 -27.40 15.98
C ILE A 316 -6.06 -26.49 17.02
N ASP A 317 -5.83 -25.18 16.93
CA ASP A 317 -6.28 -24.19 17.90
C ASP A 317 -7.18 -23.11 17.29
N SER A 318 -7.56 -22.15 18.13
CA SER A 318 -8.31 -20.98 17.71
C SER A 318 -7.52 -20.07 16.74
N SER A 319 -6.19 -20.06 16.74
CA SER A 319 -5.37 -19.29 15.77
C SER A 319 -5.61 -19.77 14.33
N ALA A 320 -5.76 -21.08 14.12
CA ALA A 320 -6.15 -21.64 12.82
C ALA A 320 -7.52 -21.13 12.36
N THR A 321 -8.50 -21.00 13.26
CA THR A 321 -9.83 -20.47 12.91
C THR A 321 -9.76 -19.02 12.44
N VAL A 322 -8.94 -18.19 13.09
CA VAL A 322 -8.73 -16.79 12.70
C VAL A 322 -8.08 -16.72 11.32
N GLN A 323 -7.01 -17.48 11.10
CA GLN A 323 -6.30 -17.47 9.83
C GLN A 323 -7.20 -17.92 8.66
N LEU A 324 -8.03 -18.94 8.87
CA LEU A 324 -8.99 -19.41 7.85
C LEU A 324 -10.12 -18.41 7.60
N ALA A 325 -10.57 -17.71 8.64
CA ALA A 325 -11.54 -16.63 8.49
C ALA A 325 -10.96 -15.45 7.70
N CYS A 326 -9.72 -15.05 7.99
CA CYS A 326 -9.02 -13.95 7.31
C CYS A 326 -8.58 -14.29 5.88
N THR A 327 -8.36 -15.57 5.56
CA THR A 327 -8.08 -16.03 4.19
C THR A 327 -9.36 -16.36 3.39
N GLY A 328 -10.51 -16.39 4.05
CA GLY A 328 -11.79 -16.72 3.42
C GLY A 328 -11.95 -18.20 3.05
N ASN A 329 -11.13 -19.09 3.60
CA ASN A 329 -11.22 -20.54 3.33
C ASN A 329 -12.34 -21.18 4.17
N THR A 330 -13.58 -20.95 3.74
CA THR A 330 -14.80 -21.33 4.47
C THR A 330 -14.95 -22.83 4.71
N GLN A 331 -14.55 -23.67 3.75
CA GLN A 331 -14.64 -25.12 3.88
C GLN A 331 -13.69 -25.65 4.95
N ALA A 332 -12.44 -25.19 4.95
CA ALA A 332 -11.48 -25.54 6.00
C ALA A 332 -11.91 -24.99 7.36
N LEU A 333 -12.47 -23.77 7.40
CA LEU A 333 -12.98 -23.18 8.64
C LEU A 333 -14.11 -24.02 9.25
N GLN A 334 -15.08 -24.46 8.44
CA GLN A 334 -16.18 -25.32 8.92
C GLN A 334 -15.67 -26.64 9.50
N TYR A 335 -14.64 -27.24 8.89
CA TYR A 335 -14.00 -28.44 9.41
C TYR A 335 -13.37 -28.19 10.80
N VAL A 336 -12.58 -27.12 10.95
CA VAL A 336 -11.94 -26.80 12.24
C VAL A 336 -12.99 -26.47 13.31
N LEU A 337 -14.07 -25.75 12.96
CA LEU A 337 -15.15 -25.45 13.89
C LEU A 337 -15.90 -26.71 14.36
N ALA A 338 -16.05 -27.71 13.48
CA ALA A 338 -16.63 -28.99 13.86
C ALA A 338 -15.71 -29.78 14.83
N GLU A 339 -14.39 -29.73 14.61
CA GLU A 339 -13.40 -30.40 15.47
C GLU A 339 -13.27 -29.76 16.86
N LEU A 340 -13.33 -28.43 16.95
CA LEU A 340 -13.18 -27.69 18.21
C LEU A 340 -14.46 -27.71 19.07
N GLY A 341 -15.61 -28.08 18.50
CA GLY A 341 -16.91 -28.05 19.16
C GLY A 341 -17.46 -26.63 19.37
N PRO A 342 -18.66 -26.49 19.98
CA PRO A 342 -19.21 -25.17 20.29
C PRO A 342 -18.28 -24.43 21.25
N ALA A 343 -18.13 -23.11 21.06
CA ALA A 343 -17.23 -22.28 21.86
C ALA A 343 -17.42 -22.53 23.36
N GLY A 344 -16.51 -23.32 23.94
CA GLY A 344 -16.54 -23.72 25.33
C GLY A 344 -16.56 -22.51 26.26
N ASP A 345 -17.12 -22.74 27.43
CA ASP A 345 -17.26 -21.87 28.60
C ASP A 345 -15.91 -21.31 29.11
N GLY A 346 -15.35 -20.37 28.35
CA GLY A 346 -14.60 -19.25 28.90
C GLY A 346 -13.08 -19.26 28.84
N ARG A 347 -12.39 -20.01 27.96
CA ARG A 347 -10.91 -19.97 27.91
C ARG A 347 -10.19 -19.65 26.60
N GLU A 348 -10.85 -19.55 25.44
CA GLU A 348 -10.20 -19.01 24.24
C GLU A 348 -11.10 -17.99 23.53
N ARG A 349 -11.12 -16.77 24.05
CA ARG A 349 -11.78 -15.64 23.38
C ARG A 349 -10.84 -15.10 22.31
N VAL A 350 -10.96 -15.56 21.07
CA VAL A 350 -10.49 -14.78 19.91
C VAL A 350 -11.04 -13.37 20.08
N ARG A 351 -10.14 -12.39 20.14
CA ARG A 351 -10.57 -11.01 20.32
C ARG A 351 -11.13 -10.58 18.98
N ALA A 352 -12.21 -9.81 18.97
CA ALA A 352 -12.81 -9.35 17.70
C ALA A 352 -11.82 -8.57 16.81
N ILE A 353 -10.75 -8.00 17.39
CA ILE A 353 -9.64 -7.39 16.65
C ILE A 353 -8.94 -8.38 15.71
N ASP A 354 -8.87 -9.66 16.10
CA ASP A 354 -8.21 -10.70 15.34
C ASP A 354 -9.04 -11.09 14.07
N LEU A 355 -10.34 -10.72 14.02
CA LEU A 355 -11.25 -10.97 12.88
C LEU A 355 -11.50 -9.72 12.00
N GLU A 356 -10.85 -8.59 12.28
CA GLU A 356 -11.04 -7.36 11.51
C GLU A 356 -10.72 -7.54 10.03
N ASP A 357 -9.67 -8.31 9.72
CA ASP A 357 -9.27 -8.56 8.32
C ASP A 357 -10.33 -9.36 7.56
N ALA A 358 -10.96 -10.35 8.21
CA ALA A 358 -12.06 -11.10 7.61
C ALA A 358 -13.26 -10.19 7.26
N ALA A 359 -13.62 -9.28 8.17
CA ALA A 359 -14.69 -8.31 7.93
C ALA A 359 -14.32 -7.27 6.87
N ARG A 360 -13.08 -6.76 6.89
CA ARG A 360 -12.54 -5.80 5.93
C ARG A 360 -12.45 -6.39 4.51
N CYS A 361 -12.10 -7.67 4.40
CA CYS A 361 -12.01 -8.39 3.12
C CYS A 361 -13.35 -8.95 2.62
N GLY A 362 -14.42 -8.84 3.42
CA GLY A 362 -15.76 -9.23 2.98
C GLY A 362 -16.03 -10.73 3.05
N HIS A 363 -15.33 -11.46 3.92
CA HIS A 363 -15.48 -12.91 4.08
C HIS A 363 -16.75 -13.27 4.87
N LEU A 364 -17.91 -12.87 4.36
CA LEU A 364 -19.23 -13.03 4.99
C LEU A 364 -19.51 -14.48 5.40
N ALA A 365 -19.28 -15.42 4.49
CA ALA A 365 -19.54 -16.84 4.76
C ALA A 365 -18.66 -17.40 5.90
N ALA A 366 -17.43 -16.88 6.06
CA ALA A 366 -16.58 -17.27 7.18
C ALA A 366 -17.09 -16.71 8.52
N LEU A 367 -17.52 -15.45 8.53
CA LEU A 367 -18.12 -14.82 9.71
C LEU A 367 -19.45 -15.49 10.10
N GLN A 368 -20.28 -15.85 9.11
CA GLN A 368 -21.52 -16.60 9.35
C GLN A 368 -21.24 -17.99 9.93
N ALA A 369 -20.21 -18.69 9.44
CA ALA A 369 -19.80 -19.99 10.00
C ALA A 369 -19.36 -19.86 11.47
N LEU A 370 -18.57 -18.83 11.80
CA LEU A 370 -18.16 -18.54 13.18
C LEU A 370 -19.39 -18.23 14.06
N HIS A 371 -20.31 -17.38 13.58
CA HIS A 371 -21.53 -17.05 14.31
C HIS A 371 -22.39 -18.30 14.58
N GLY A 372 -22.60 -19.13 13.56
CA GLY A 372 -23.35 -20.38 13.66
C GLY A 372 -22.71 -21.38 14.63
N ALA A 373 -21.39 -21.36 14.79
CA ALA A 373 -20.67 -22.14 15.79
C ALA A 373 -20.72 -21.54 17.22
N GLY A 374 -21.50 -20.48 17.43
CA GLY A 374 -21.71 -19.85 18.74
C GLY A 374 -20.66 -18.80 19.13
N TRP A 375 -19.80 -18.38 18.19
CA TRP A 375 -18.79 -17.36 18.47
C TRP A 375 -19.41 -15.96 18.59
N ARG A 376 -18.95 -15.19 19.59
CA ARG A 376 -19.43 -13.83 19.84
C ARG A 376 -18.74 -12.84 18.91
N LEU A 377 -19.46 -12.41 17.88
CA LEU A 377 -18.97 -11.47 16.86
C LEU A 377 -19.42 -10.02 17.08
N SER A 378 -20.12 -9.73 18.18
CA SER A 378 -20.65 -8.40 18.47
C SER A 378 -19.54 -7.45 18.95
N ASN A 379 -18.92 -6.72 18.03
CA ASN A 379 -17.93 -5.69 18.36
C ASN A 379 -17.98 -4.52 17.37
N ARG A 380 -17.90 -3.29 17.90
CA ARG A 380 -17.73 -2.04 17.14
C ARG A 380 -16.56 -2.13 16.14
N CYS A 381 -15.47 -2.81 16.48
CA CYS A 381 -14.32 -2.99 15.58
C CYS A 381 -14.69 -3.75 14.29
N LEU A 382 -15.49 -4.81 14.37
CA LEU A 382 -15.91 -5.59 13.19
C LEU A 382 -16.80 -4.77 12.25
N VAL A 383 -17.71 -3.98 12.82
CA VAL A 383 -18.58 -3.06 12.08
C VAL A 383 -17.75 -1.98 11.36
N LEU A 384 -16.81 -1.36 12.08
CA LEU A 384 -15.92 -0.34 11.50
C LEU A 384 -14.99 -0.94 10.44
N ALA A 385 -14.49 -2.17 10.63
CA ALA A 385 -13.64 -2.86 9.67
C ALA A 385 -14.42 -3.21 8.38
N ALA A 386 -15.65 -3.72 8.49
CA ALA A 386 -16.53 -3.98 7.35
C ALA A 386 -16.85 -2.69 6.58
N ALA A 387 -17.17 -1.60 7.30
CA ALA A 387 -17.42 -0.30 6.69
C ALA A 387 -16.17 0.27 6.00
N ALA A 388 -15.00 0.20 6.64
CA ALA A 388 -13.72 0.63 6.05
C ALA A 388 -13.30 -0.22 4.84
N GLY A 389 -13.67 -1.50 4.81
CA GLY A 389 -13.49 -2.38 3.66
C GLY A 389 -14.53 -2.21 2.55
N GLY A 390 -15.56 -1.38 2.75
CA GLY A 390 -16.62 -1.18 1.77
C GLY A 390 -17.59 -2.37 1.66
N GLN A 391 -17.62 -3.26 2.65
CA GLN A 391 -18.29 -4.55 2.62
C GLN A 391 -19.75 -4.44 3.05
N LEU A 392 -20.59 -3.90 2.15
CA LEU A 392 -22.00 -3.64 2.43
C LEU A 392 -22.76 -4.87 2.95
N GLN A 393 -22.51 -6.04 2.38
CA GLN A 393 -23.21 -7.28 2.77
C GLN A 393 -22.81 -7.76 4.17
N VAL A 394 -21.53 -7.64 4.53
CA VAL A 394 -21.07 -7.95 5.89
C VAL A 394 -21.66 -6.95 6.88
N LEU A 395 -21.65 -5.66 6.55
CA LEU A 395 -22.20 -4.62 7.41
C LEU A 395 -23.70 -4.80 7.65
N ALA A 396 -24.47 -5.08 6.59
CA ALA A 396 -25.91 -5.36 6.69
C ALA A 396 -26.17 -6.58 7.60
N TRP A 397 -25.47 -7.68 7.35
CA TRP A 397 -25.59 -8.89 8.16
C TRP A 397 -25.25 -8.66 9.64
N LEU A 398 -24.15 -7.95 9.93
CA LEU A 398 -23.75 -7.61 11.31
C LEU A 398 -24.79 -6.75 12.02
N MET A 399 -25.43 -5.81 11.32
CA MET A 399 -26.44 -4.91 11.89
C MET A 399 -27.80 -5.59 12.09
N GLU A 400 -28.19 -6.50 11.20
CA GLU A 400 -29.48 -7.19 11.22
C GLU A 400 -29.49 -8.42 12.14
N THR A 401 -28.38 -9.15 12.25
CA THR A 401 -28.34 -10.46 12.93
C THR A 401 -27.89 -10.38 14.38
N LEU A 402 -27.07 -9.39 14.75
CA LEU A 402 -26.41 -9.35 16.06
C LEU A 402 -27.10 -8.45 17.10
N ASP A 403 -28.38 -8.07 16.88
CA ASP A 403 -29.26 -7.34 17.82
C ASP A 403 -28.54 -6.34 18.74
N GLY A 404 -27.84 -5.38 18.13
CA GLY A 404 -27.09 -4.36 18.87
C GLY A 404 -27.80 -3.02 18.92
N PRO A 405 -28.41 -2.60 20.06
CA PRO A 405 -28.78 -1.21 20.33
C PRO A 405 -27.55 -0.28 20.52
N VAL A 406 -26.36 -0.67 20.04
CA VAL A 406 -25.05 -0.08 20.38
C VAL A 406 -24.35 0.56 19.16
N VAL A 407 -24.77 0.29 17.93
CA VAL A 407 -24.28 1.05 16.77
C VAL A 407 -25.24 2.21 16.54
N GLN A 408 -25.21 3.20 17.45
CA GLN A 408 -25.56 4.55 17.01
C GLN A 408 -24.71 4.83 15.77
N LEU A 409 -25.33 5.31 14.69
CA LEU A 409 -24.65 5.74 13.46
C LEU A 409 -23.68 6.88 13.81
N GLY A 410 -22.52 6.52 14.36
CA GLY A 410 -21.54 7.46 14.89
C GLY A 410 -20.71 8.07 13.78
N THR A 411 -20.00 9.13 14.13
CA THR A 411 -19.04 9.82 13.24
C THR A 411 -18.06 8.82 12.62
N ASP A 412 -17.58 7.88 13.42
CA ASP A 412 -16.57 6.90 13.03
C ASP A 412 -17.06 5.92 11.95
N LEU A 413 -18.35 5.56 11.96
CA LEU A 413 -18.93 4.64 10.97
C LEU A 413 -19.04 5.32 9.61
N PHE A 414 -19.51 6.57 9.58
CA PHE A 414 -19.54 7.35 8.34
C PHE A 414 -18.13 7.67 7.83
N ALA A 415 -17.18 7.96 8.72
CA ALA A 415 -15.78 8.15 8.34
C ALA A 415 -15.18 6.85 7.78
N ALA A 416 -15.44 5.69 8.39
CA ALA A 416 -15.02 4.40 7.86
C ALA A 416 -15.64 4.11 6.48
N ALA A 417 -16.94 4.38 6.30
CA ALA A 417 -17.61 4.27 5.02
C ALA A 417 -16.98 5.17 3.95
N ALA A 418 -16.70 6.43 4.28
CA ALA A 418 -15.99 7.35 3.40
C ALA A 418 -14.58 6.86 3.05
N ARG A 419 -13.85 6.28 4.03
CA ARG A 419 -12.52 5.67 3.83
C ARG A 419 -12.52 4.52 2.84
N SER A 420 -13.63 3.77 2.74
CA SER A 420 -13.73 2.67 1.78
C SER A 420 -13.84 3.12 0.33
N GLY A 421 -14.24 4.37 0.08
CA GLY A 421 -14.57 4.86 -1.26
C GLY A 421 -15.86 4.27 -1.86
N ASN A 422 -16.60 3.42 -1.14
CA ASN A 422 -17.84 2.82 -1.62
C ASN A 422 -19.02 3.80 -1.44
N VAL A 423 -19.34 4.55 -2.51
CA VAL A 423 -20.44 5.54 -2.54
C VAL A 423 -21.80 4.90 -2.23
N ALA A 424 -22.03 3.66 -2.68
CA ALA A 424 -23.27 2.94 -2.40
C ALA A 424 -23.42 2.61 -0.91
N LEU A 425 -22.33 2.25 -0.23
CA LEU A 425 -22.34 2.02 1.22
C LEU A 425 -22.65 3.32 1.99
N LEU A 426 -22.06 4.44 1.57
CA LEU A 426 -22.38 5.74 2.19
C LEU A 426 -23.84 6.15 1.97
N ALA A 427 -24.39 5.91 0.77
CA ALA A 427 -25.80 6.14 0.49
C ALA A 427 -26.71 5.26 1.37
N TRP A 428 -26.39 3.98 1.48
CA TRP A 428 -27.11 3.01 2.32
C TRP A 428 -27.13 3.39 3.81
N LEU A 429 -26.03 3.97 4.33
CA LEU A 429 -25.98 4.50 5.71
C LEU A 429 -26.85 5.74 5.89
N ARG A 430 -26.88 6.65 4.90
CA ARG A 430 -27.69 7.88 4.93
C ARG A 430 -29.19 7.58 4.93
N GLU A 431 -29.63 6.53 4.25
CA GLU A 431 -31.02 6.08 4.26
C GLU A 431 -31.49 5.60 5.65
N ARG A 432 -30.57 5.12 6.49
CA ARG A 432 -30.89 4.57 7.83
C ARG A 432 -30.86 5.60 8.95
N GLY A 433 -30.35 6.81 8.70
CA GLY A 433 -30.41 7.88 9.69
C GLY A 433 -29.57 9.10 9.34
N PRO A 434 -29.90 10.25 9.96
CA PRO A 434 -29.15 11.48 9.77
C PRO A 434 -27.73 11.33 10.31
N ALA A 435 -26.76 11.84 9.57
CA ALA A 435 -25.38 11.79 9.99
C ALA A 435 -25.09 12.80 11.14
N PRO A 436 -24.26 12.45 12.14
CA PRO A 436 -24.01 13.28 13.33
C PRO A 436 -23.29 14.59 13.00
N PRO A 437 -23.58 15.75 13.62
CA PRO A 437 -23.09 17.08 13.18
C PRO A 437 -21.57 17.21 12.93
N ALA A 438 -20.73 16.47 13.66
CA ALA A 438 -19.27 16.51 13.57
C ALA A 438 -18.65 15.58 12.51
N TRP A 439 -19.44 14.70 11.88
CA TRP A 439 -18.93 13.64 11.00
C TRP A 439 -18.23 14.14 9.73
N ARG A 440 -18.58 15.35 9.25
CA ARG A 440 -18.16 15.83 7.95
C ARG A 440 -16.65 16.05 7.85
N ASN A 441 -16.02 16.58 8.91
CA ASN A 441 -14.57 16.80 8.88
C ASN A 441 -13.81 15.46 8.78
N ASP A 442 -14.20 14.48 9.59
CA ASP A 442 -13.61 13.15 9.58
C ASP A 442 -13.93 12.40 8.28
N ALA A 443 -15.12 12.60 7.69
CA ALA A 443 -15.51 12.00 6.42
C ALA A 443 -14.78 12.60 5.21
N TYR A 444 -14.53 13.91 5.18
CA TYR A 444 -13.73 14.54 4.12
C TYR A 444 -12.27 14.10 4.18
N GLU A 445 -11.70 14.01 5.38
CA GLU A 445 -10.36 13.44 5.55
C GLU A 445 -10.33 11.97 5.12
N ALA A 446 -11.28 11.16 5.59
CA ALA A 446 -11.36 9.74 5.23
C ALA A 446 -11.61 9.52 3.74
N ALA A 447 -12.44 10.32 3.09
CA ALA A 447 -12.63 10.25 1.63
C ALA A 447 -11.35 10.68 0.87
N ALA A 448 -10.62 11.68 1.36
CA ALA A 448 -9.32 12.03 0.81
C ALA A 448 -8.27 10.92 1.04
N GLU A 449 -8.31 10.22 2.18
CA GLU A 449 -7.49 9.02 2.46
C GLU A 449 -7.83 7.89 1.49
N SER A 450 -9.11 7.70 1.16
CA SER A 450 -9.56 6.69 0.19
C SER A 450 -9.03 6.97 -1.22
N GLY A 451 -8.81 8.24 -1.56
CA GLY A 451 -8.43 8.69 -2.90
C GLY A 451 -9.52 8.54 -3.96
N CYS A 452 -10.77 8.27 -3.61
CA CYS A 452 -11.88 8.15 -4.57
C CYS A 452 -12.50 9.53 -4.85
N GLU A 453 -12.36 10.04 -6.08
CA GLU A 453 -12.94 11.34 -6.48
C GLU A 453 -14.47 11.32 -6.39
N GLU A 454 -15.09 10.20 -6.81
CA GLU A 454 -16.55 10.02 -6.74
C GLU A 454 -17.08 10.10 -5.30
N MET A 455 -16.38 9.53 -4.32
CA MET A 455 -16.73 9.64 -2.90
C MET A 455 -16.65 11.08 -2.41
N MET A 456 -15.57 11.79 -2.75
CA MET A 456 -15.43 13.20 -2.41
C MET A 456 -16.54 14.07 -3.00
N GLU A 457 -16.92 13.81 -4.24
CA GLU A 457 -18.02 14.48 -4.91
C GLU A 457 -19.38 14.14 -4.27
N ALA A 458 -19.61 12.88 -3.90
CA ALA A 458 -20.82 12.45 -3.20
C ALA A 458 -20.94 13.04 -1.78
N LEU A 459 -19.83 13.40 -1.15
CA LEU A 459 -19.82 14.18 0.09
C LEU A 459 -20.14 15.65 -0.18
N ALA A 460 -19.54 16.25 -1.20
CA ALA A 460 -19.78 17.66 -1.57
C ALA A 460 -21.23 17.91 -2.03
N GLN A 461 -21.83 16.98 -2.77
CA GLN A 461 -23.22 17.08 -3.23
C GLN A 461 -24.24 16.94 -2.09
N ALA A 462 -23.85 16.36 -0.96
CA ALA A 462 -24.72 16.21 0.21
C ALA A 462 -24.73 17.46 1.12
N GLU A 463 -24.12 18.57 0.68
CA GLU A 463 -24.24 19.86 1.35
C GLU A 463 -25.67 20.42 1.15
N PRO A 464 -26.34 20.90 2.22
CA PRO A 464 -27.63 21.57 2.04
C PRO A 464 -27.42 22.82 1.18
N ALA A 465 -28.23 22.96 0.13
CA ALA A 465 -28.34 24.22 -0.60
C ALA A 465 -28.60 25.35 0.41
N LYS A 466 -27.84 26.45 0.29
CA LYS A 466 -27.92 27.62 1.18
C LYS A 466 -29.39 27.96 1.49
N PRO A 467 -29.78 28.20 2.76
CA PRO A 467 -31.02 28.94 2.99
C PRO A 467 -30.85 30.31 2.33
N ASN A 468 -31.74 30.63 1.39
CA ASN A 468 -31.85 31.97 0.84
C ASN A 468 -32.10 32.94 2.00
N LEU A 469 -31.06 33.59 2.53
CA LEU A 469 -31.27 34.73 3.42
C LEU A 469 -31.79 35.89 2.57
N PRO A 470 -32.95 36.48 2.91
CA PRO A 470 -33.47 37.63 2.19
C PRO A 470 -32.52 38.81 2.37
N SER A 471 -32.24 39.46 1.25
CA SER A 471 -31.46 40.69 1.09
C SER A 471 -31.89 41.73 2.13
N ARG A 472 -31.12 41.89 3.22
CA ARG A 472 -31.20 43.11 4.03
C ARG A 472 -30.42 44.19 3.31
N THR A 473 -31.15 44.99 2.55
CA THR A 473 -30.75 46.31 2.08
C THR A 473 -30.37 47.18 3.27
N CYS A 474 -29.07 47.44 3.46
CA CYS A 474 -28.62 48.61 4.19
C CYS A 474 -28.29 49.67 3.14
N GLN A 475 -29.19 50.65 3.03
CA GLN A 475 -28.96 51.88 2.30
C GLN A 475 -27.81 52.64 2.96
N ALA A 476 -26.80 53.02 2.17
CA ALA A 476 -25.94 54.16 2.42
C ALA A 476 -25.56 54.77 1.06
N GLU A 477 -25.67 56.09 1.00
CA GLU A 477 -25.79 56.99 -0.15
C GLU A 477 -24.57 57.07 -1.12
N PRO A 478 -24.76 57.66 -2.32
CA PRO A 478 -23.82 57.54 -3.44
C PRO A 478 -22.78 58.67 -3.48
N ALA A 479 -21.50 58.32 -3.68
CA ALA A 479 -20.48 59.25 -4.17
C ALA A 479 -20.29 59.08 -5.69
N LYS A 480 -20.18 60.22 -6.38
CA LYS A 480 -20.34 60.45 -7.83
C LYS A 480 -19.32 59.73 -8.75
N PRO A 481 -19.64 59.55 -10.04
CA PRO A 481 -18.85 58.79 -11.00
C PRO A 481 -17.75 59.65 -11.64
N GLY A 482 -16.51 59.13 -11.62
CA GLY A 482 -15.37 59.66 -12.37
C GLY A 482 -14.76 58.58 -13.25
N VAL A 483 -15.17 58.57 -14.52
CA VAL A 483 -14.42 58.13 -15.71
C VAL A 483 -13.46 56.94 -15.54
N TRP A 484 -13.95 55.72 -15.81
CA TRP A 484 -13.18 54.70 -16.55
C TRP A 484 -14.06 53.61 -17.18
N GLY A 485 -15.11 54.03 -17.88
CA GLY A 485 -15.98 53.16 -18.69
C GLY A 485 -15.49 52.91 -20.13
N VAL A 486 -14.30 53.38 -20.54
CA VAL A 486 -13.90 53.32 -21.96
C VAL A 486 -12.52 52.67 -22.21
N CYS A 487 -11.66 52.47 -21.20
CA CYS A 487 -10.32 51.88 -21.45
C CYS A 487 -10.23 50.35 -21.33
N LEU A 488 -11.28 49.63 -20.89
CA LEU A 488 -11.21 48.19 -20.63
C LEU A 488 -11.63 47.28 -21.81
N ARG A 489 -11.95 47.83 -22.99
CA ARG A 489 -12.25 47.03 -24.18
C ARG A 489 -11.17 47.04 -25.26
N LEU A 490 -10.09 47.81 -25.10
CA LEU A 490 -8.98 47.86 -26.05
C LEU A 490 -7.69 47.17 -25.59
N LEU A 491 -7.65 46.58 -24.38
CA LEU A 491 -6.48 45.86 -23.86
C LEU A 491 -6.67 44.33 -23.72
N SER A 492 -7.65 43.75 -24.43
CA SER A 492 -7.87 42.29 -24.44
C SER A 492 -7.29 41.56 -25.66
N PHE A 493 -6.46 42.22 -26.50
CA PHE A 493 -5.96 41.58 -27.73
C PHE A 493 -4.44 41.64 -27.98
N ALA A 494 -3.63 42.11 -27.03
CA ALA A 494 -2.18 42.00 -27.18
C ALA A 494 -1.52 41.92 -25.81
N LEU A 495 -0.67 40.90 -25.63
CA LEU A 495 0.13 40.57 -24.43
C LEU A 495 -0.63 39.74 -23.39
N GLY A 496 -0.57 38.41 -23.57
CA GLY A 496 -0.96 37.46 -22.54
C GLY A 496 -0.12 37.64 -21.28
N PHE A 497 -0.79 37.95 -20.17
CA PHE A 497 -0.29 37.73 -18.81
C PHE A 497 -1.46 37.54 -17.82
N SER A 498 -1.16 36.70 -16.83
CA SER A 498 -1.98 36.21 -15.72
C SER A 498 -2.64 37.31 -14.89
N ALA A 499 -3.94 37.18 -14.64
CA ALA A 499 -4.67 38.01 -13.68
C ALA A 499 -4.22 37.66 -12.25
N GLN A 500 -3.58 38.62 -11.58
CA GLN A 500 -3.34 38.60 -10.14
C GLN A 500 -4.68 38.63 -9.39
N ALA A 501 -4.85 37.69 -8.46
CA ALA A 501 -5.96 37.69 -7.53
C ALA A 501 -5.86 38.92 -6.60
N VAL A 502 -6.86 39.79 -6.70
CA VAL A 502 -7.15 40.86 -5.75
C VAL A 502 -7.30 40.26 -4.36
N GLY A 503 -6.62 40.85 -3.37
CA GLY A 503 -6.62 40.39 -1.98
C GLY A 503 -8.03 40.23 -1.41
N GLN A 504 -8.28 39.11 -0.76
CA GLN A 504 -9.52 38.89 -0.01
C GLN A 504 -9.46 39.65 1.32
N PRO A 505 -10.48 40.45 1.67
CA PRO A 505 -10.59 41.03 3.00
C PRO A 505 -10.91 39.95 4.04
N ALA A 506 -10.45 40.17 5.27
CA ALA A 506 -10.69 39.30 6.41
C ALA A 506 -12.19 39.06 6.64
N GLY A 507 -12.58 37.80 6.83
CA GLY A 507 -13.91 37.43 7.32
C GLY A 507 -14.87 36.76 6.32
N VAL A 508 -14.38 36.11 5.25
CA VAL A 508 -15.26 35.35 4.35
C VAL A 508 -15.35 33.89 4.78
N ILE A 509 -16.51 33.52 5.33
CA ILE A 509 -16.98 32.14 5.42
C ILE A 509 -16.90 31.55 4.00
N GLY A 510 -16.01 30.58 3.78
CA GLY A 510 -15.91 29.88 2.50
C GLY A 510 -17.24 29.24 2.09
N PRO A 511 -17.40 28.85 0.81
CA PRO A 511 -18.66 28.33 0.28
C PRO A 511 -19.26 27.13 1.04
N THR A 512 -18.48 26.47 1.91
CA THR A 512 -18.82 25.28 2.72
C THR A 512 -19.38 25.60 4.13
N GLY A 513 -19.43 26.87 4.55
CA GLY A 513 -20.11 27.27 5.80
C GLY A 513 -19.52 26.73 7.13
N HIS A 514 -18.45 25.92 7.11
CA HIS A 514 -17.88 25.25 8.28
C HIS A 514 -16.34 25.36 8.30
N GLN A 515 -15.77 25.40 9.51
CA GLN A 515 -14.31 25.40 9.72
C GLN A 515 -13.72 24.05 9.31
N THR A 516 -13.15 23.97 8.10
CA THR A 516 -12.36 22.81 7.69
C THR A 516 -10.97 22.89 8.32
N THR A 517 -10.44 21.78 8.81
CA THR A 517 -9.11 21.71 9.45
C THR A 517 -7.96 21.64 8.44
N GLY A 518 -8.25 21.46 7.15
CA GLY A 518 -7.25 21.25 6.10
C GLY A 518 -6.71 19.82 6.02
N ARG A 519 -7.16 18.91 6.90
CA ARG A 519 -6.66 17.52 7.00
C ARG A 519 -6.82 16.71 5.71
N ALA A 520 -7.87 16.96 4.92
CA ALA A 520 -8.05 16.33 3.61
C ALA A 520 -6.89 16.63 2.63
N TYR A 521 -6.39 17.87 2.60
CA TYR A 521 -5.21 18.22 1.81
C TYR A 521 -3.95 17.58 2.37
N VAL A 522 -3.79 17.55 3.69
CA VAL A 522 -2.66 16.86 4.34
C VAL A 522 -2.64 15.39 3.95
N ALA A 523 -3.79 14.69 4.02
CA ALA A 523 -3.92 13.29 3.63
C ALA A 523 -3.56 13.06 2.16
N ALA A 524 -4.10 13.86 1.24
CA ALA A 524 -3.76 13.77 -0.19
C ALA A 524 -2.27 13.99 -0.46
N CYS A 525 -1.66 15.01 0.17
CA CYS A 525 -0.24 15.31 0.07
C CYS A 525 0.64 14.19 0.63
N VAL A 526 0.28 13.69 1.81
CA VAL A 526 0.94 12.55 2.47
C VAL A 526 0.91 11.31 1.59
N ASN A 527 -0.20 11.06 0.90
CA ASN A 527 -0.37 9.91 0.02
C ASN A 527 0.33 10.07 -1.34
N GLY A 528 0.85 11.27 -1.66
CA GLY A 528 1.35 11.58 -2.99
C GLY A 528 0.26 11.57 -4.06
N ASP A 529 -0.98 11.85 -3.68
CA ASP A 529 -2.17 11.75 -4.54
C ASP A 529 -2.55 13.13 -5.10
N LEU A 530 -1.93 13.47 -6.22
CA LEU A 530 -2.13 14.75 -6.89
C LEU A 530 -3.53 14.84 -7.51
N ALA A 531 -4.09 13.72 -7.96
CA ALA A 531 -5.46 13.66 -8.48
C ALA A 531 -6.47 14.06 -7.39
N MET A 532 -6.34 13.49 -6.19
CA MET A 532 -7.19 13.85 -5.06
C MET A 532 -6.99 15.31 -4.63
N ALA A 533 -5.75 15.79 -4.57
CA ALA A 533 -5.49 17.19 -4.22
C ALA A 533 -6.14 18.18 -5.22
N ARG A 534 -6.10 17.86 -6.52
CA ARG A 534 -6.81 18.61 -7.57
C ARG A 534 -8.32 18.49 -7.45
N CYS A 535 -8.84 17.32 -7.10
CA CYS A 535 -10.27 17.11 -6.85
C CYS A 535 -10.75 18.00 -5.69
N LEU A 536 -10.01 18.08 -4.59
CA LEU A 536 -10.32 18.97 -3.45
C LEU A 536 -10.37 20.45 -3.88
N ARG A 537 -9.43 20.90 -4.72
CA ARG A 537 -9.44 22.26 -5.28
C ARG A 537 -10.63 22.50 -6.21
N ARG A 538 -10.92 21.56 -7.11
CA ARG A 538 -12.07 21.61 -8.03
C ARG A 538 -13.39 21.73 -7.28
N LEU A 539 -13.51 21.04 -6.14
CA LEU A 539 -14.67 21.08 -5.25
C LEU A 539 -14.72 22.31 -4.34
N GLY A 540 -13.72 23.19 -4.38
CA GLY A 540 -13.68 24.41 -3.57
C GLY A 540 -13.42 24.17 -2.08
N VAL A 541 -12.86 23.02 -1.70
CA VAL A 541 -12.52 22.72 -0.29
C VAL A 541 -11.49 23.74 0.20
N PRO A 542 -11.76 24.50 1.29
CA PRO A 542 -10.83 25.48 1.80
C PRO A 542 -9.59 24.82 2.41
N TRP A 543 -8.44 25.50 2.37
CA TRP A 543 -7.21 25.04 3.02
C TRP A 543 -7.37 24.87 4.54
N GLY A 544 -8.36 25.52 5.14
CA GLY A 544 -8.66 25.49 6.56
C GLY A 544 -7.96 26.59 7.35
N HIS A 545 -8.61 27.04 8.43
CA HIS A 545 -8.05 28.04 9.34
C HIS A 545 -7.55 27.34 10.61
N GLY A 546 -6.28 27.49 10.96
CA GLY A 546 -5.81 27.15 12.30
C GLY A 546 -6.45 28.08 13.34
N GLN A 547 -6.43 27.69 14.62
CA GLN A 547 -6.97 28.50 15.73
C GLN A 547 -6.34 29.91 15.86
N ALA A 548 -5.26 30.20 15.11
CA ALA A 548 -4.58 31.49 15.06
C ALA A 548 -4.60 32.15 13.65
N GLY A 549 -5.50 31.73 12.74
CA GLY A 549 -5.59 32.29 11.39
C GLY A 549 -4.51 31.80 10.41
N SER A 550 -3.51 31.02 10.85
CA SER A 550 -2.55 30.35 9.98
C SER A 550 -3.01 28.95 9.56
N THR A 551 -3.06 28.69 8.27
CA THR A 551 -3.26 27.35 7.70
C THR A 551 -1.99 26.52 7.91
N LYS A 552 -2.12 25.31 8.49
CA LYS A 552 -0.98 24.39 8.75
C LYS A 552 -0.79 23.31 7.69
N VAL A 553 -1.54 23.33 6.60
CA VAL A 553 -1.50 22.28 5.55
C VAL A 553 -0.08 22.07 5.01
N PHE A 554 0.62 23.15 4.63
CA PHE A 554 1.98 23.03 4.11
C PHE A 554 2.96 22.50 5.16
N THR A 555 2.93 23.08 6.37
CA THR A 555 3.87 22.72 7.44
C THR A 555 3.64 21.31 7.95
N GLU A 556 2.38 20.88 8.09
CA GLU A 556 2.02 19.53 8.51
C GLU A 556 2.30 18.49 7.41
N ALA A 557 1.98 18.80 6.14
CA ALA A 557 2.35 17.94 5.02
C ALA A 557 3.87 17.77 4.94
N ALA A 558 4.64 18.86 5.06
CA ALA A 558 6.09 18.81 5.10
C ALA A 558 6.61 18.01 6.30
N ALA A 559 6.09 18.23 7.52
CA ALA A 559 6.49 17.48 8.71
C ALA A 559 6.22 15.97 8.58
N LYS A 560 5.10 15.60 7.94
CA LYS A 560 4.72 14.20 7.66
C LYS A 560 5.42 13.60 6.43
N GLY A 561 6.39 14.31 5.84
CA GLY A 561 7.21 13.83 4.73
C GLY A 561 6.46 13.74 3.41
N ALA A 562 5.56 14.69 3.13
CA ALA A 562 4.89 14.74 1.83
C ALA A 562 5.93 14.89 0.70
N PRO A 563 5.75 14.20 -0.44
CA PRO A 563 6.68 14.26 -1.56
C PRO A 563 6.86 15.69 -2.08
N LEU A 564 8.07 16.01 -2.57
CA LEU A 564 8.40 17.34 -3.11
C LEU A 564 7.39 17.82 -4.17
N ARG A 565 6.92 16.91 -5.04
CA ARG A 565 5.93 17.22 -6.06
C ARG A 565 4.62 17.76 -5.46
N MET A 566 4.19 17.22 -4.32
CA MET A 566 2.99 17.69 -3.62
C MET A 566 3.23 19.05 -2.97
N LEU A 567 4.40 19.25 -2.33
CA LEU A 567 4.76 20.54 -1.72
C LEU A 567 4.88 21.66 -2.75
N ARG A 568 5.48 21.38 -3.92
CA ARG A 568 5.53 22.33 -5.04
C ARG A 568 4.13 22.71 -5.51
N TRP A 569 3.27 21.72 -5.70
CA TRP A 569 1.88 21.95 -6.12
C TRP A 569 1.10 22.80 -5.09
N LEU A 570 1.28 22.57 -3.78
CA LEU A 570 0.66 23.41 -2.75
C LEU A 570 1.05 24.89 -2.89
N LEU A 571 2.32 25.19 -3.19
CA LEU A 571 2.79 26.56 -3.38
C LEU A 571 2.22 27.19 -4.66
N GLU A 572 2.18 26.43 -5.75
CA GLU A 572 1.63 26.86 -7.04
C GLU A 572 0.13 27.22 -6.95
N GLU A 573 -0.63 26.46 -6.14
CA GLU A 573 -2.06 26.70 -5.88
C GLU A 573 -2.32 27.78 -4.83
N GLY A 574 -1.28 28.44 -4.30
CA GLY A 574 -1.40 29.53 -3.33
C GLY A 574 -1.80 29.08 -1.93
N CYS A 575 -1.37 27.89 -1.48
CA CYS A 575 -1.53 27.48 -0.08
C CYS A 575 -0.86 28.51 0.85
N PRO A 576 -1.53 28.99 1.91
CA PRO A 576 -0.90 29.88 2.89
C PRO A 576 0.24 29.15 3.61
N VAL A 577 1.40 29.81 3.73
CA VAL A 577 2.61 29.23 4.34
C VAL A 577 3.24 30.18 5.34
N ASP A 578 3.40 29.71 6.59
CA ASP A 578 4.35 30.30 7.54
C ASP A 578 5.76 29.86 7.14
N LYS A 579 6.53 30.75 6.53
CA LYS A 579 7.88 30.46 6.02
C LYS A 579 8.85 30.02 7.12
N ALA A 580 8.69 30.45 8.37
CA ALA A 580 9.58 30.05 9.45
C ALA A 580 9.32 28.60 9.87
N GLN A 581 8.05 28.26 10.15
CA GLN A 581 7.66 26.89 10.51
C GLN A 581 7.86 25.90 9.35
N ALA A 582 7.62 26.33 8.12
CA ALA A 582 7.84 25.50 6.93
C ALA A 582 9.32 25.13 6.76
N ARG A 583 10.22 26.07 7.01
CA ARG A 583 11.67 25.81 6.99
C ARG A 583 12.09 24.84 8.07
N GLU A 584 11.66 25.05 9.32
CA GLU A 584 11.97 24.15 10.43
C GLU A 584 11.47 22.72 10.15
N ALA A 585 10.25 22.59 9.63
CA ALA A 585 9.68 21.30 9.26
C ALA A 585 10.49 20.59 8.16
N VAL A 586 10.98 21.32 7.15
CA VAL A 586 11.80 20.77 6.06
C VAL A 586 13.23 20.48 6.53
N GLU A 587 13.83 21.35 7.35
CA GLU A 587 15.17 21.15 7.92
C GLU A 587 15.21 19.92 8.83
N SER A 588 14.10 19.61 9.51
CA SER A 588 13.96 18.38 10.30
C SER A 588 14.04 17.09 9.44
N TRP A 589 13.92 17.18 8.11
CA TRP A 589 14.11 16.03 7.21
C TRP A 589 15.55 15.53 7.22
N ALA A 590 16.52 16.45 7.32
CA ALA A 590 17.94 16.12 7.39
C ALA A 590 18.28 15.33 8.66
N GLY A 591 17.57 15.59 9.77
CA GLY A 591 17.72 14.86 11.03
C GLY A 591 17.05 13.48 11.07
N ARG A 592 16.11 13.20 10.15
CA ARG A 592 15.39 11.91 10.05
C ARG A 592 16.00 10.93 9.05
N ALA A 593 17.00 11.35 8.27
CA ALA A 593 17.57 10.55 7.19
C ALA A 593 18.84 9.80 7.62
N SER A 594 18.80 8.46 7.64
CA SER A 594 19.98 7.63 7.91
C SER A 594 20.94 7.55 6.70
N ASN A 595 22.05 8.31 6.80
CA ASN A 595 23.38 8.26 6.14
C ASN A 595 23.55 8.01 4.61
N ARG A 596 22.56 7.61 3.81
CA ARG A 596 22.69 7.56 2.32
C ARG A 596 21.51 8.08 1.52
N ALA A 597 20.30 8.10 2.09
CA ALA A 597 19.21 8.96 1.62
C ALA A 597 19.56 10.46 1.75
N TYR A 598 20.63 10.77 2.50
CA TYR A 598 21.12 12.10 2.80
C TYR A 598 21.32 12.98 1.56
N ARG A 599 21.83 12.47 0.41
CA ARG A 599 22.01 13.31 -0.80
C ARG A 599 20.70 13.67 -1.50
N THR A 600 19.78 12.72 -1.62
CA THR A 600 18.47 12.96 -2.25
C THR A 600 17.61 13.84 -1.36
N VAL A 601 17.59 13.56 -0.06
CA VAL A 601 16.88 14.37 0.94
C VAL A 601 17.50 15.77 1.04
N GLU A 602 18.82 15.94 1.03
CA GLU A 602 19.44 17.28 0.99
C GLU A 602 19.10 18.03 -0.29
N ALA A 603 19.07 17.36 -1.45
CA ALA A 603 18.68 17.98 -2.70
C ALA A 603 17.20 18.41 -2.68
N GLU A 604 16.31 17.56 -2.16
CA GLU A 604 14.89 17.89 -1.99
C GLU A 604 14.69 19.02 -0.97
N VAL A 605 15.33 18.94 0.20
CA VAL A 605 15.36 19.98 1.23
C VAL A 605 15.83 21.30 0.62
N SER A 606 16.95 21.30 -0.11
CA SER A 606 17.49 22.49 -0.78
C SER A 606 16.50 23.05 -1.81
N GLN A 607 15.82 22.19 -2.57
CA GLN A 607 14.80 22.60 -3.53
C GLN A 607 13.58 23.22 -2.84
N VAL A 608 13.04 22.60 -1.77
CA VAL A 608 11.93 23.18 -1.00
C VAL A 608 12.33 24.51 -0.35
N LEU A 609 13.51 24.57 0.27
CA LEU A 609 14.03 25.79 0.89
C LEU A 609 14.24 26.91 -0.15
N GLY A 610 14.65 26.56 -1.37
CA GLY A 610 14.72 27.47 -2.51
C GLY A 610 13.34 28.00 -2.91
N LEU A 611 12.32 27.15 -2.97
CA LEU A 611 10.93 27.54 -3.28
C LEU A 611 10.34 28.50 -2.21
N LEU A 612 10.76 28.37 -0.95
CA LEU A 612 10.30 29.25 0.14
C LEU A 612 10.93 30.67 0.12
N GLY A 613 11.92 30.92 -0.74
CA GLY A 613 12.68 32.18 -0.81
C GLY A 613 13.63 32.36 0.39
N PRO A 614 14.33 33.49 0.59
CA PRO A 614 15.27 33.67 1.70
C PRO A 614 14.59 33.64 3.09
N ALA A 615 15.34 33.23 4.13
CA ALA A 615 14.85 33.25 5.50
C ALA A 615 14.43 34.68 5.90
N PRO A 616 13.31 34.86 6.61
CA PRO A 616 12.95 36.17 7.12
C PRO A 616 14.07 36.69 8.03
N ALA A 617 14.45 37.96 7.86
CA ALA A 617 15.47 38.60 8.69
C ALA A 617 14.95 38.73 10.13
N GLY A 618 15.12 37.67 10.93
CA GLY A 618 14.79 37.68 12.35
C GLY A 618 15.78 38.54 13.15
N PRO A 619 15.37 39.09 14.30
CA PRO A 619 16.23 39.92 15.13
C PRO A 619 17.45 39.10 15.56
N ARG A 620 18.65 39.61 15.30
CA ARG A 620 19.94 39.00 15.64
C ARG A 620 19.92 38.46 17.08
N ALA A 621 19.83 37.13 17.23
CA ALA A 621 20.03 36.49 18.52
C ALA A 621 21.46 36.79 18.98
N LYS A 622 21.60 37.55 20.07
CA LYS A 622 22.90 37.78 20.73
C LYS A 622 23.46 36.42 21.11
N LYS A 623 24.53 35.98 20.44
CA LYS A 623 25.35 34.84 20.87
C LYS A 623 25.76 35.05 22.32
N GLN A 624 25.13 34.34 23.27
CA GLN A 624 25.67 34.22 24.61
C GLN A 624 26.99 33.43 24.51
N ARG A 625 28.10 34.12 24.67
CA ARG A 625 29.41 33.52 24.94
C ARG A 625 29.31 32.76 26.27
N THR A 626 29.11 31.45 26.22
CA THR A 626 29.36 30.58 27.38
C THR A 626 30.86 30.55 27.65
N VAL A 627 31.30 31.34 28.62
CA VAL A 627 32.65 31.29 29.19
C VAL A 627 32.80 29.97 29.94
N ARG A 628 33.63 29.06 29.43
CA ARG A 628 34.11 27.87 30.17
C ARG A 628 34.89 28.35 31.42
N LYS A 629 34.28 28.30 32.60
CA LYS A 629 35.01 28.37 33.88
C LYS A 629 35.56 26.97 34.20
N GLY A 630 36.89 26.84 34.18
CA GLY A 630 37.58 25.61 34.59
C GLY A 630 37.34 25.31 36.08
N ARG A 631 36.85 24.10 36.36
CA ARG A 631 36.87 23.55 37.72
C ARG A 631 38.25 22.93 37.98
N LYS A 632 39.06 23.62 38.78
CA LYS A 632 40.23 23.04 39.45
C LYS A 632 39.75 21.98 40.44
N SER A 633 40.15 20.74 40.23
CA SER A 633 39.94 19.64 41.17
C SER A 633 40.92 19.80 42.33
N LYS A 634 40.40 20.08 43.54
CA LYS A 634 41.17 19.99 44.79
C LYS A 634 40.97 18.59 45.36
N ARG A 635 42.06 17.81 45.42
CA ARG A 635 42.23 16.66 46.33
C ARG A 635 42.16 17.17 47.77
N ILE A 636 41.33 16.56 48.62
CA ILE A 636 41.62 16.33 50.05
C ILE A 636 41.01 14.96 50.44
N THR A 637 41.85 14.15 51.05
CA THR A 637 41.71 12.80 51.58
C THR A 637 41.12 12.80 53.00
N THR A 638 40.94 11.60 53.59
CA THR A 638 40.55 11.23 54.98
C THR A 638 39.04 11.09 55.22
N LEU A 639 38.51 9.99 55.75
CA LEU A 639 39.07 8.80 56.43
C LEU A 639 38.36 7.53 55.93
#